data_AF-A0AA47MKD6-F1
#
_entry.id   AF-A0AA47MKD6-F1
#
_cell.length_a   1.000
_cell.length_b   1.000
_cell.length_c   1.000
_cell.angle_alpha   90.00
_cell.angle_beta   90.00
_cell.angle_gamma   90.00
#
_symmetry.space_group_name_H-M   'P 1'
#
loop_
_entity.id
_entity.type
_entity.pdbx_description
1 polymer ?
#
loop_
_entity_poly.entity_id
_entity_poly.type
_entity_poly.pdbx_seq_one_letter_code
_entity_poly.pdbx_strand_id
1 'polypeptide(L)'
;MDLTSFNIFNTCSEMMRLYATLALFMCVLSYVASSSPAPHGTHGSSVAFISLPGDLADSLVVRLRSRCSEPCLLTLELLVSTPNHGQLLVFQKTWADRVQDRPESDRTYRTRLRLPPSLVFRRGFFNRHVIDARSGVLRAWLAGLNDSSESGSYHGSTVSATAVLRVAPPTQRPPRPPTGCPSWSAELLWTRTITTHQCPHGPEVEHLLCFPAVSTGERFGVVRTFHRFTAIDLENHRLHAVTQPRVTVSVWLYLLEWCQSKLCGVLLHVNKKQEFDSVLMLLTDTGGVVIQTRLTSGEDKSFHAHASLPLLTWIRLDCSVHHNEVRALQEPSGRFQTSVRYDDTDGYFVIGGSRYMPGIHGYFGPIVFYRLGTTRVDNPLPLGNMLEKLNQAHRSCRQITTFTHAFSQAVTRGYPFLTKGVCHSHDGTLWTRSQEPKCKQTWAWRTQHKFTTLFHFLRRREEDSTSGEKALGDHLFEYVAERMFSVDHTQVRLTSSLRALLKASCCLGNQHAPLLLATVHLAGLDQPSDQEQGHVYSLMGALGDHRLALMHLGYKHSQGLDGFPRDLEVAYSCYANTATQTVSDDDRPHENHQYVVEHIHLNNKEHLKAVVEGGEDVIHFLKLKAESGDVPSQARLFHGEHIAHRQY
;
A
#
# COMPACT_ATOMS: atom_id res chain seq x y z
N MET A 1 41.53 -44.23 -4.74
CA MET A 1 40.35 -43.38 -4.87
C MET A 1 39.56 -43.35 -3.57
N ASP A 2 39.84 -42.55 -2.55
CA ASP A 2 41.05 -41.84 -2.14
C ASP A 2 40.90 -41.51 -0.65
N LEU A 3 41.98 -41.67 0.11
CA LEU A 3 42.12 -41.31 1.53
C LEU A 3 42.08 -39.78 1.80
N THR A 4 41.53 -39.00 0.86
CA THR A 4 41.55 -37.52 0.89
C THR A 4 40.32 -36.92 1.57
N SER A 5 39.23 -37.67 1.73
CA SER A 5 37.95 -37.14 2.24
C SER A 5 37.91 -36.97 3.78
N PHE A 6 38.67 -37.78 4.52
CA PHE A 6 38.66 -37.74 6.00
C PHE A 6 39.48 -36.58 6.59
N ASN A 7 40.46 -36.06 5.83
CA ASN A 7 41.27 -34.91 6.23
C ASN A 7 40.58 -33.56 6.01
N ILE A 8 39.54 -33.50 5.17
CA ILE A 8 38.82 -32.24 4.88
C ILE A 8 37.82 -31.92 6.01
N PHE A 9 37.21 -32.94 6.62
CA PHE A 9 36.29 -32.72 7.75
C PHE A 9 37.01 -32.26 9.02
N ASN A 10 38.21 -32.77 9.28
CA ASN A 10 39.00 -32.36 10.44
C ASN A 10 39.59 -30.95 10.28
N THR A 11 40.02 -30.58 9.08
CA THR A 11 40.50 -29.20 8.81
C THR A 11 39.37 -28.18 8.84
N CYS A 12 38.15 -28.53 8.43
CA CYS A 12 36.99 -27.64 8.51
C CYS A 12 36.49 -27.45 9.95
N SER A 13 36.54 -28.50 10.78
CA SER A 13 36.24 -28.40 12.22
C SER A 13 37.25 -27.54 12.98
N GLU A 14 38.54 -27.69 12.71
CA GLU A 14 39.59 -26.87 13.32
C GLU A 14 39.55 -25.40 12.81
N MET A 15 39.23 -25.17 11.53
CA MET A 15 38.97 -23.82 11.00
C MET A 15 37.75 -23.16 11.65
N MET A 16 36.65 -23.89 11.87
CA MET A 16 35.46 -23.38 12.55
C MET A 16 35.74 -23.07 14.03
N ARG A 17 36.57 -23.87 14.71
CA ARG A 17 37.05 -23.58 16.08
C ARG A 17 37.99 -22.38 16.12
N LEU A 18 38.85 -22.21 15.12
CA LEU A 18 39.71 -21.04 14.99
C LEU A 18 38.89 -19.78 14.70
N TYR A 19 37.86 -19.88 13.87
CA TYR A 19 36.95 -18.76 13.57
C TYR A 19 36.06 -18.43 14.77
N ALA A 20 35.58 -19.42 15.51
CA ALA A 20 34.79 -19.19 16.72
C ALA A 20 35.66 -18.61 17.85
N THR A 21 36.91 -19.05 18.00
CA THR A 21 37.84 -18.47 18.97
C THR A 21 38.29 -17.08 18.55
N LEU A 22 38.56 -16.82 17.26
CA LEU A 22 38.82 -15.47 16.73
C LEU A 22 37.59 -14.56 16.85
N ALA A 23 36.38 -15.05 16.62
CA ALA A 23 35.14 -14.28 16.78
C ALA A 23 34.84 -13.98 18.26
N LEU A 24 35.13 -14.93 19.17
CA LEU A 24 35.10 -14.69 20.62
C LEU A 24 36.20 -13.72 21.06
N PHE A 25 37.42 -13.82 20.50
CA PHE A 25 38.51 -12.89 20.79
C PHE A 25 38.18 -11.47 20.25
N MET A 26 37.57 -11.37 19.08
CA MET A 26 37.09 -10.11 18.49
C MET A 26 35.84 -9.56 19.22
N CYS A 27 34.98 -10.42 19.79
CA CYS A 27 33.89 -10.01 20.69
C CYS A 27 34.40 -9.52 22.06
N VAL A 28 35.46 -10.13 22.59
CA VAL A 28 36.11 -9.68 23.83
C VAL A 28 36.92 -8.40 23.59
N LEU A 29 37.52 -8.23 22.41
CA LEU A 29 38.23 -6.99 22.01
C LEU A 29 37.27 -5.84 21.67
N SER A 30 36.04 -6.12 21.24
CA SER A 30 35.00 -5.07 21.06
C SER A 30 34.35 -4.62 22.37
N TYR A 31 34.75 -5.21 23.50
CA TYR A 31 34.42 -4.74 24.85
C TYR A 31 35.40 -3.67 25.38
N VAL A 32 36.40 -3.29 24.60
CA VAL A 32 37.33 -2.21 24.95
C VAL A 32 36.81 -0.90 24.35
N ALA A 33 36.48 0.06 25.21
CA ALA A 33 36.26 1.44 24.79
C ALA A 33 37.46 1.89 23.94
N SER A 34 37.22 2.28 22.69
CA SER A 34 38.28 2.75 21.79
C SER A 34 38.86 4.06 22.32
N SER A 35 39.93 3.98 23.10
CA SER A 35 40.81 5.13 23.37
C SER A 35 41.73 5.31 22.17
N SER A 36 41.73 6.49 21.56
CA SER A 36 42.78 6.85 20.59
C SER A 36 44.16 6.66 21.23
N PRO A 37 45.18 6.16 20.49
CA PRO A 37 46.56 6.20 20.97
C PRO A 37 46.97 7.65 21.29
N ALA A 38 47.84 7.82 22.30
CA ALA A 38 48.30 9.12 22.76
C ALA A 38 48.90 9.91 21.60
N PRO A 39 48.34 11.07 21.20
CA PRO A 39 49.01 11.93 20.23
C PRO A 39 50.23 12.55 20.92
N HIS A 40 51.40 12.29 20.37
CA HIS A 40 52.62 13.00 20.72
C HIS A 40 52.62 14.35 20.02
N GLY A 41 52.41 15.43 20.77
CA GLY A 41 52.69 16.78 20.27
C GLY A 41 54.20 16.95 20.06
N THR A 42 54.57 17.80 19.10
CA THR A 42 55.95 18.11 18.68
C THR A 42 56.88 18.64 19.80
N HIS A 43 56.36 18.88 21.01
CA HIS A 43 57.09 19.39 22.18
C HIS A 43 57.03 18.48 23.44
N GLY A 44 56.75 17.19 23.30
CA GLY A 44 56.80 16.24 24.43
C GLY A 44 55.59 16.30 25.39
N SER A 45 54.55 17.06 25.03
CA SER A 45 53.27 17.10 25.73
C SER A 45 52.31 16.02 25.19
N SER A 46 51.58 15.35 26.08
CA SER A 46 50.61 14.31 25.69
C SER A 46 49.41 14.26 26.63
N VAL A 47 48.26 13.83 26.11
CA VAL A 47 47.04 13.56 26.88
C VAL A 47 46.48 12.21 26.47
N ALA A 48 46.13 11.38 27.45
CA ALA A 48 45.51 10.09 27.20
C ALA A 48 44.51 9.72 28.31
N PHE A 49 43.44 9.04 27.92
CA PHE A 49 42.52 8.42 28.86
C PHE A 49 43.10 7.08 29.34
N ILE A 50 43.18 6.87 30.65
CA ILE A 50 43.76 5.65 31.24
C ILE A 50 42.70 4.55 31.36
N SER A 51 41.48 4.91 31.73
CA SER A 51 40.36 3.98 31.89
C SER A 51 39.03 4.69 31.68
N LEU A 52 38.22 4.22 30.75
CA LEU A 52 36.83 4.64 30.55
C LEU A 52 35.89 3.43 30.65
N PRO A 53 34.83 3.51 31.45
CA PRO A 53 33.69 2.60 31.31
C PRO A 53 32.96 2.89 29.99
N GLY A 54 32.52 1.85 29.27
CA GLY A 54 31.87 1.99 27.96
C GLY A 54 30.49 2.67 28.00
N ASP A 55 29.82 2.63 29.15
CA ASP A 55 28.46 3.11 29.33
C ASP A 55 28.39 4.33 30.26
N LEU A 56 27.48 5.26 29.94
CA LEU A 56 27.23 6.46 30.71
C LEU A 56 26.39 6.16 31.97
N ALA A 57 26.93 6.48 33.16
CA ALA A 57 26.27 6.25 34.45
C ALA A 57 26.41 7.44 35.42
N ASP A 58 25.55 7.54 36.43
CA ASP A 58 25.46 8.63 37.43
C ASP A 58 26.76 8.91 38.21
N SER A 59 27.68 7.94 38.20
CA SER A 59 28.93 7.99 38.95
C SER A 59 30.14 7.61 38.10
N LEU A 60 30.16 8.00 36.82
CA LEU A 60 31.30 7.75 35.96
C LEU A 60 32.55 8.46 36.49
N VAL A 61 33.62 7.70 36.72
CA VAL A 61 34.92 8.23 37.12
C VAL A 61 35.86 8.14 35.93
N VAL A 62 36.32 9.30 35.46
CA VAL A 62 37.29 9.40 34.37
C VAL A 62 38.68 9.60 34.96
N ARG A 63 39.64 8.80 34.46
CA ARG A 63 41.07 8.95 34.76
C ARG A 63 41.81 9.35 33.50
N LEU A 64 42.55 10.44 33.60
CA LEU A 64 43.23 11.05 32.48
C LEU A 64 44.68 11.33 32.86
N ARG A 65 45.59 11.02 31.95
CA ARG A 65 47.02 11.26 32.10
C ARG A 65 47.41 12.41 31.20
N SER A 66 48.06 13.42 31.77
CA SER A 66 48.64 14.49 30.97
C SER A 66 50.10 14.72 31.32
N ARG A 67 50.84 15.17 30.32
CA ARG A 67 52.22 15.64 30.42
C ARG A 67 52.30 16.98 29.70
N CYS A 68 52.80 17.99 30.39
CA CYS A 68 53.02 19.33 29.83
C CYS A 68 54.47 19.76 30.01
N SER A 69 55.06 20.32 28.96
CA SER A 69 56.40 20.93 28.97
C SER A 69 56.39 22.38 29.48
N GLU A 70 55.25 23.07 29.33
CA GLU A 70 55.01 24.47 29.71
C GLU A 70 53.76 24.58 30.59
N PRO A 71 53.53 25.71 31.30
CA PRO A 71 52.30 25.92 32.05
C PRO A 71 51.08 25.82 31.14
N CYS A 72 50.22 24.82 31.40
CA CYS A 72 49.13 24.41 30.52
C CYS A 72 47.77 24.35 31.26
N LEU A 73 46.69 24.50 30.49
CA LEU A 73 45.31 24.27 30.92
C LEU A 73 44.80 22.97 30.28
N LEU A 74 44.45 22.00 31.11
CA LEU A 74 43.79 20.77 30.68
C LEU A 74 42.28 20.95 30.80
N THR A 75 41.55 20.79 29.68
CA THR A 75 40.09 20.87 29.64
C THR A 75 39.51 19.50 29.29
N LEU A 76 38.45 19.11 29.99
CA LEU A 76 37.66 17.90 29.75
C LEU A 76 36.19 18.28 29.51
N GLU A 77 35.62 17.81 28.41
CA GLU A 77 34.23 18.04 28.02
C GLU A 77 33.49 16.75 27.68
N LEU A 78 32.19 16.72 28.02
CA LEU A 78 31.26 15.70 27.56
C LEU A 78 30.17 16.34 26.69
N LEU A 79 30.13 15.93 25.43
CA LEU A 79 29.12 16.32 24.46
C LEU A 79 28.19 15.14 24.19
N VAL A 80 26.91 15.42 24.01
CA VAL A 80 25.89 14.39 23.76
C VAL A 80 25.10 14.73 22.51
N SER A 81 24.92 13.74 21.64
CA SER A 81 24.18 13.91 20.39
C SER A 81 22.69 13.66 20.58
N THR A 82 21.88 14.67 20.24
CA THR A 82 20.42 14.65 20.29
C THR A 82 19.85 14.79 18.87
N PRO A 83 18.67 14.20 18.58
CA PRO A 83 18.06 14.29 17.25
C PRO A 83 17.68 15.72 16.85
N ASN A 84 17.36 16.60 17.82
CA ASN A 84 16.84 17.96 17.54
C ASN A 84 17.92 19.05 17.55
N HIS A 85 19.03 18.88 18.29
CA HIS A 85 20.00 19.96 18.56
C HIS A 85 21.46 19.61 18.22
N GLY A 86 21.71 18.49 17.54
CA GLY A 86 23.03 18.12 17.02
C GLY A 86 24.03 17.67 18.10
N GLN A 87 24.58 18.60 18.88
CA GLN A 87 25.51 18.33 19.99
C GLN A 87 25.21 19.26 21.18
N LEU A 88 24.99 18.67 22.35
CA LEU A 88 24.73 19.38 23.61
C LEU A 88 25.89 19.18 24.58
N LEU A 89 26.46 20.26 25.12
CA LEU A 89 27.47 20.19 26.18
C LEU A 89 26.80 19.88 27.53
N VAL A 90 27.23 18.79 28.16
CA VAL A 90 26.61 18.28 29.39
C VAL A 90 27.54 18.41 30.60
N PHE A 91 28.85 18.43 30.38
CA PHE A 91 29.84 18.58 31.44
C PHE A 91 31.10 19.24 30.90
N GLN A 92 31.71 20.13 31.68
CA GLN A 92 33.02 20.72 31.42
C GLN A 92 33.80 20.85 32.72
N LYS A 93 35.11 20.57 32.69
CA LYS A 93 36.02 20.80 33.80
C LYS A 93 37.42 21.14 33.31
N THR A 94 38.05 22.12 33.95
CA THR A 94 39.38 22.62 33.61
C THR A 94 40.34 22.49 34.80
N TRP A 95 41.61 22.21 34.50
CA TRP A 95 42.70 22.19 35.47
C TRP A 95 43.84 23.06 34.98
N ALA A 96 44.41 23.87 35.87
CA ALA A 96 45.62 24.63 35.59
C ALA A 96 46.84 23.86 36.13
N ASP A 97 47.79 23.56 35.25
CA ASP A 97 49.02 22.88 35.59
C ASP A 97 50.17 23.91 35.61
N ARG A 98 50.63 24.26 36.82
CA ARG A 98 51.77 25.16 37.03
C ARG A 98 53.02 24.32 37.27
N VAL A 99 54.04 24.50 36.43
CA VAL A 99 55.29 23.69 36.33
C VAL A 99 56.22 23.81 37.56
N GLN A 100 55.76 24.38 38.68
CA GLN A 100 56.61 24.61 39.87
C GLN A 100 56.95 23.35 40.68
N ASP A 101 56.27 22.23 40.47
CA ASP A 101 56.58 20.95 41.10
C ASP A 101 56.92 19.87 40.07
N ARG A 102 58.23 19.71 39.82
CA ARG A 102 58.90 18.72 38.96
C ARG A 102 58.55 18.78 37.46
N PRO A 103 59.44 19.34 36.61
CA PRO A 103 59.31 19.18 35.17
C PRO A 103 59.48 17.70 34.82
N GLU A 104 58.67 17.19 33.89
CA GLU A 104 58.78 15.85 33.27
C GLU A 104 58.10 14.63 33.95
N SER A 105 57.18 14.80 34.91
CA SER A 105 56.39 13.66 35.43
C SER A 105 54.96 13.60 34.87
N ASP A 106 54.51 12.40 34.49
CA ASP A 106 53.12 12.14 34.08
C ASP A 106 52.16 12.43 35.26
N ARG A 107 51.27 13.41 35.10
CA ARG A 107 50.24 13.73 36.09
C ARG A 107 48.95 13.02 35.75
N THR A 108 48.35 12.39 36.77
CA THR A 108 47.07 11.69 36.62
C THR A 108 45.95 12.46 37.30
N TYR A 109 44.97 12.85 36.50
CA TYR A 109 43.77 13.55 36.94
C TYR A 109 42.62 12.55 37.10
N ARG A 110 41.90 12.64 38.22
CA ARG A 110 40.71 11.83 38.50
C ARG A 110 39.53 12.75 38.75
N THR A 111 38.46 12.57 37.97
CA THR A 111 37.22 13.34 38.16
C THR A 111 35.98 12.47 38.05
N ARG A 112 34.96 12.82 38.82
CA ARG A 112 33.63 12.22 38.73
C ARG A 112 32.76 13.13 37.86
N LEU A 113 32.18 12.59 36.79
CA LEU A 113 31.24 13.32 35.95
C LEU A 113 29.92 13.43 36.72
N ARG A 114 29.55 14.64 37.16
CA ARG A 114 28.23 14.90 37.75
C ARG A 114 27.27 15.22 36.61
N LEU A 115 26.62 14.18 36.11
CA LEU A 115 25.72 14.29 34.97
C LEU A 115 24.32 14.76 35.42
N PRO A 116 23.57 15.48 34.57
CA PRO A 116 22.23 15.90 34.90
C PRO A 116 21.27 14.69 34.96
N PRO A 117 20.28 14.69 35.88
CA PRO A 117 19.29 13.60 35.99
C PRO A 117 18.52 13.31 34.71
N SER A 118 18.34 14.32 33.86
CA SER A 118 17.67 14.24 32.56
C SER A 118 18.39 13.32 31.56
N LEU A 119 19.70 13.07 31.75
CA LEU A 119 20.49 12.18 30.89
C LEU A 119 20.66 10.78 31.50
N VAL A 120 20.70 10.68 32.82
CA VAL A 120 21.03 9.44 33.53
C VAL A 120 19.79 8.59 33.84
N PHE A 121 18.69 9.22 34.25
CA PHE A 121 17.51 8.51 34.73
C PHE A 121 16.38 8.52 33.72
N ARG A 122 15.52 7.49 33.77
CA ARG A 122 14.29 7.44 32.96
C ARG A 122 13.28 8.50 33.41
N ARG A 123 12.26 8.71 32.58
CA ARG A 123 11.16 9.61 32.91
C ARG A 123 10.42 9.04 34.11
N GLY A 124 10.22 9.88 35.12
CA GLY A 124 9.65 9.48 36.40
C GLY A 124 9.03 10.68 37.10
N PHE A 125 8.34 10.42 38.21
CA PHE A 125 7.73 11.47 39.03
C PHE A 125 8.73 12.58 39.42
N PHE A 126 9.94 12.18 39.83
CA PHE A 126 11.05 13.06 40.23
C PHE A 126 11.99 13.47 39.08
N ASN A 127 11.68 13.06 37.84
CA ASN A 127 12.48 13.35 36.65
C ASN A 127 11.57 13.49 35.41
N ARG A 128 11.00 14.69 35.24
CA ARG A 128 9.97 14.95 34.22
C ARG A 128 10.52 15.17 32.82
N HIS A 129 11.68 15.82 32.71
CA HIS A 129 12.31 16.19 31.45
C HIS A 129 13.52 15.29 31.21
N VAL A 130 13.45 14.47 30.16
CA VAL A 130 14.50 13.50 29.82
C VAL A 130 15.06 13.86 28.45
N ILE A 131 16.38 13.85 28.33
CA ILE A 131 17.08 14.11 27.07
C ILE A 131 17.20 12.79 26.32
N ASP A 132 16.67 12.76 25.09
CA ASP A 132 16.87 11.64 24.17
C ASP A 132 18.23 11.78 23.46
N ALA A 133 19.17 10.97 23.90
CA ALA A 133 20.58 11.07 23.58
C ALA A 133 21.06 9.76 22.99
N ARG A 134 21.62 9.81 21.78
CA ARG A 134 22.02 8.61 21.02
C ARG A 134 23.46 8.18 21.28
N SER A 135 24.35 9.15 21.51
CA SER A 135 25.76 8.90 21.78
C SER A 135 26.37 10.04 22.61
N GLY A 136 27.42 9.73 23.37
CA GLY A 136 28.22 10.69 24.09
C GLY A 136 29.65 10.70 23.56
N VAL A 137 30.27 11.87 23.48
CA VAL A 137 31.68 12.04 23.10
C VAL A 137 32.37 12.80 24.22
N LEU A 138 33.35 12.16 24.83
CA LEU A 138 34.25 12.76 25.81
C LEU A 138 35.48 13.30 25.08
N ARG A 139 35.80 14.58 25.28
CA ARG A 139 36.94 15.26 24.65
C ARG A 139 37.84 15.83 25.73
N ALA A 140 39.14 15.69 25.56
CA ALA A 140 40.12 16.34 26.42
C ALA A 140 41.22 16.99 25.59
N TRP A 141 41.71 18.15 26.00
CA TRP A 141 42.78 18.84 25.29
C TRP A 141 43.61 19.73 26.22
N LEU A 142 44.82 20.06 25.76
CA LEU A 142 45.71 21.03 26.41
C LEU A 142 45.73 22.35 25.65
N ALA A 143 45.76 23.46 26.38
CA ALA A 143 46.03 24.80 25.86
C ALA A 143 47.15 25.45 26.69
N GLY A 144 48.02 26.26 26.08
CA GLY A 144 49.03 27.03 26.81
C GLY A 144 48.38 28.16 27.62
N LEU A 145 48.96 28.52 28.78
CA LEU A 145 48.39 29.61 29.60
C LEU A 145 48.41 31.00 28.93
N ASN A 146 49.25 31.19 27.91
CA ASN A 146 49.39 32.44 27.14
C ASN A 146 48.73 32.40 25.75
N ASP A 147 48.02 31.33 25.42
CA ASP A 147 47.36 31.19 24.12
C ASP A 147 46.11 32.08 24.01
N SER A 148 45.90 32.66 22.83
CA SER A 148 44.71 33.47 22.53
C SER A 148 43.42 32.63 22.58
N SER A 149 42.27 33.27 22.71
CA SER A 149 40.96 32.59 22.91
C SER A 149 40.58 31.58 21.82
N GLU A 150 41.08 31.72 20.60
CA GLU A 150 40.85 30.76 19.51
C GLU A 150 41.77 29.52 19.59
N SER A 151 43.03 29.70 20.01
CA SER A 151 43.99 28.62 20.27
C SER A 151 43.64 27.80 21.53
N GLY A 152 42.81 28.35 22.42
CA GLY A 152 42.28 27.67 23.62
C GLY A 152 41.13 26.69 23.37
N SER A 153 40.61 26.59 22.15
CA SER A 153 39.51 25.70 21.76
C SER A 153 39.99 24.30 21.38
N TYR A 154 39.17 23.27 21.57
CA TYR A 154 39.46 21.88 21.16
C TYR A 154 39.95 21.78 19.70
N HIS A 155 39.34 22.56 18.80
CA HIS A 155 39.70 22.57 17.37
C HIS A 155 41.04 23.25 17.06
N GLY A 156 41.55 24.12 17.95
CA GLY A 156 42.84 24.78 17.84
C GLY A 156 43.98 24.06 18.58
N SER A 157 43.67 23.02 19.36
CA SER A 157 44.65 22.32 20.21
C SER A 157 45.49 21.28 19.45
N THR A 158 46.81 21.35 19.61
CA THR A 158 47.78 20.41 19.01
C THR A 158 47.82 19.04 19.73
N VAL A 159 47.32 18.98 20.97
CA VAL A 159 47.28 17.76 21.80
C VAL A 159 45.86 17.57 22.34
N SER A 160 45.15 16.60 21.79
CA SER A 160 43.77 16.27 22.19
C SER A 160 43.53 14.76 22.23
N ALA A 161 42.60 14.32 23.07
CA ALA A 161 42.16 12.93 23.17
C ALA A 161 40.63 12.88 23.13
N THR A 162 40.10 11.85 22.47
CA THR A 162 38.66 11.61 22.40
C THR A 162 38.32 10.18 22.76
N ALA A 163 37.13 10.02 23.36
CA ALA A 163 36.56 8.72 23.62
C ALA A 163 35.03 8.77 23.45
N VAL A 164 34.46 7.71 22.89
CA VAL A 164 33.01 7.60 22.64
C VAL A 164 32.37 6.78 23.77
N LEU A 165 31.25 7.28 24.28
CA LEU A 165 30.45 6.68 25.35
C LEU A 165 29.08 6.27 24.81
N ARG A 166 28.61 5.09 25.22
CA ARG A 166 27.25 4.62 24.93
C ARG A 166 26.27 5.24 25.92
N VAL A 167 25.15 5.73 25.39
CA VAL A 167 24.07 6.30 26.20
C VAL A 167 22.86 5.38 26.11
N ALA A 168 22.37 4.92 27.26
CA ALA A 168 21.17 4.10 27.30
C ALA A 168 19.94 4.92 26.84
N PRO A 169 19.04 4.33 26.04
CA PRO A 169 17.81 5.01 25.64
C PRO A 169 16.93 5.31 26.86
N PRO A 170 16.10 6.39 26.82
CA PRO A 170 15.32 6.86 27.98
C PRO A 170 14.52 5.80 28.73
N THR A 171 14.03 4.76 28.04
CA THR A 171 13.21 3.68 28.61
C THR A 171 14.02 2.63 29.38
N GLN A 172 15.28 2.42 29.01
CA GLN A 172 16.18 1.43 29.61
C GLN A 172 17.00 2.01 30.77
N ARG A 173 16.91 3.33 31.00
CA ARG A 173 17.61 4.01 32.09
C ARG A 173 17.02 3.62 33.46
N PRO A 174 17.85 3.60 34.52
CA PRO A 174 17.37 3.33 35.86
C PRO A 174 16.37 4.41 36.33
N PRO A 175 15.41 4.06 37.21
CA PRO A 175 14.61 5.06 37.89
C PRO A 175 15.48 5.90 38.82
N ARG A 176 15.18 7.20 38.91
CA ARG A 176 15.82 8.07 39.89
C ARG A 176 15.41 7.63 41.30
N PRO A 177 16.35 7.44 42.24
CA PRO A 177 16.01 7.15 43.62
C PRO A 177 15.15 8.30 44.19
N PRO A 178 14.11 8.00 44.98
CA PRO A 178 13.19 8.99 45.48
C PRO A 178 13.94 10.00 46.37
N THR A 179 13.86 11.29 46.04
CA THR A 179 14.35 12.37 46.90
C THR A 179 13.38 12.69 48.04
N GLY A 180 12.20 12.04 48.05
CA GLY A 180 11.15 12.10 49.05
C GLY A 180 9.99 11.18 48.66
N CYS A 181 9.00 11.01 49.54
CA CYS A 181 7.79 10.26 49.20
C CYS A 181 6.78 11.17 48.47
N PRO A 182 6.22 10.74 47.32
CA PRO A 182 5.12 11.47 46.70
C PRO A 182 3.89 11.44 47.63
N SER A 183 3.04 12.47 47.58
CA SER A 183 1.72 12.36 48.20
C SER A 183 0.89 11.31 47.45
N TRP A 184 -0.01 10.63 48.15
CA TRP A 184 -0.87 9.62 47.54
C TRP A 184 -1.64 10.15 46.32
N SER A 185 -2.12 11.39 46.37
CA SER A 185 -2.79 12.05 45.24
C SER A 185 -1.88 12.26 44.03
N ALA A 186 -0.61 12.60 44.26
CA ALA A 186 0.37 12.81 43.20
C ALA A 186 0.82 11.48 42.57
N GLU A 187 0.91 10.42 43.37
CA GLU A 187 1.17 9.05 42.91
C GLU A 187 -0.01 8.47 42.11
N LEU A 188 -1.25 8.73 42.53
CA LEU A 188 -2.46 8.33 41.80
C LEU A 188 -2.58 9.04 40.44
N LEU A 189 -2.30 10.35 40.40
CA LEU A 189 -2.26 11.10 39.13
C LEU A 189 -1.16 10.59 38.21
N TRP A 190 0.03 10.31 38.76
CA TRP A 190 1.16 9.79 37.99
C TRP A 190 0.91 8.39 37.43
N THR A 191 0.37 7.48 38.24
CA THR A 191 -0.02 6.13 37.81
C THR A 191 -1.08 6.19 36.71
N ARG A 192 -2.09 7.08 36.83
CA ARG A 192 -3.06 7.31 35.75
C ARG A 192 -2.39 7.81 34.47
N THR A 193 -1.48 8.78 34.55
CA THR A 193 -0.75 9.29 33.37
C THR A 193 0.15 8.22 32.72
N ILE A 194 0.77 7.33 33.50
CA ILE A 194 1.56 6.21 32.98
C ILE A 194 0.67 5.17 32.31
N THR A 195 -0.47 4.82 32.91
CA THR A 195 -1.40 3.85 32.31
C THR A 195 -2.03 4.35 31.01
N THR A 196 -2.08 5.68 30.79
CA THR A 196 -2.49 6.29 29.52
C THR A 196 -1.35 6.50 28.51
N HIS A 197 -0.13 6.00 28.79
CA HIS A 197 0.97 5.95 27.83
C HIS A 197 1.12 4.59 27.15
N GLN A 198 0.06 3.76 27.10
CA GLN A 198 -0.18 3.07 25.84
C GLN A 198 -0.40 4.21 24.83
N CYS A 199 0.66 4.59 24.12
CA CYS A 199 0.55 5.54 23.04
C CYS A 199 -0.68 5.12 22.23
N PRO A 200 -1.69 5.99 22.06
CA PRO A 200 -2.63 5.80 21.00
C PRO A 200 -1.81 6.00 19.73
N HIS A 201 -1.11 4.95 19.33
CA HIS A 201 -0.46 4.86 18.05
C HIS A 201 -1.62 4.93 17.07
N GLY A 202 -1.89 6.13 16.55
CA GLY A 202 -2.57 6.23 15.26
C GLY A 202 -1.81 5.29 14.32
N PRO A 203 -2.51 4.44 13.56
CA PRO A 203 -1.85 3.37 12.84
C PRO A 203 -0.82 3.98 11.88
N GLU A 204 0.45 3.70 12.13
CA GLU A 204 1.54 3.97 11.18
C GLU A 204 1.28 3.24 9.84
N VAL A 205 0.46 2.18 9.92
CA VAL A 205 0.05 1.29 8.85
C VAL A 205 -1.46 1.36 8.65
N GLU A 206 -1.90 2.03 7.59
CA GLU A 206 -3.30 2.14 7.21
C GLU A 206 -3.68 1.08 6.17
N HIS A 207 -4.79 0.37 6.39
CA HIS A 207 -5.33 -0.58 5.41
C HIS A 207 -6.34 0.14 4.51
N LEU A 208 -5.93 0.48 3.29
CA LEU A 208 -6.78 1.19 2.34
C LEU A 208 -7.83 0.27 1.71
N LEU A 209 -7.55 -1.03 1.63
CA LEU A 209 -8.50 -2.00 1.10
C LEU A 209 -8.25 -3.36 1.75
N CYS A 210 -9.29 -3.98 2.30
CA CYS A 210 -9.21 -5.28 2.98
C CYS A 210 -9.94 -6.40 2.23
N PHE A 211 -10.91 -6.04 1.40
CA PHE A 211 -11.67 -6.97 0.55
C PHE A 211 -11.50 -6.55 -0.91
N PRO A 212 -11.49 -7.51 -1.86
CA PRO A 212 -11.22 -7.17 -3.25
C PRO A 212 -12.19 -6.14 -3.83
N ALA A 213 -11.64 -5.10 -4.44
CA ALA A 213 -12.42 -4.09 -5.16
C ALA A 213 -12.33 -4.35 -6.66
N VAL A 214 -13.42 -4.09 -7.37
CA VAL A 214 -13.51 -4.22 -8.82
C VAL A 214 -13.08 -2.92 -9.47
N SER A 215 -12.34 -3.02 -10.57
CA SER A 215 -12.03 -1.91 -11.45
C SER A 215 -12.45 -2.29 -12.87
N THR A 216 -13.48 -1.60 -13.38
CA THR A 216 -14.14 -1.93 -14.66
C THR A 216 -13.40 -1.37 -15.87
N GLY A 217 -12.28 -0.66 -15.68
CA GLY A 217 -11.62 0.11 -16.73
C GLY A 217 -12.18 1.52 -16.91
N GLU A 218 -13.30 1.83 -16.24
CA GLU A 218 -13.94 3.14 -16.29
C GLU A 218 -13.23 4.19 -15.41
N ARG A 219 -13.72 5.43 -15.48
CA ARG A 219 -13.19 6.61 -14.77
C ARG A 219 -13.64 6.71 -13.31
N PHE A 220 -13.80 5.56 -12.66
CA PHE A 220 -14.24 5.45 -11.26
C PHE A 220 -13.25 4.63 -10.44
N GLY A 221 -13.16 4.96 -9.16
CA GLY A 221 -12.22 4.35 -8.24
C GLY A 221 -12.62 4.60 -6.80
N VAL A 222 -11.96 3.88 -5.89
CA VAL A 222 -12.22 3.98 -4.45
C VAL A 222 -11.41 5.13 -3.89
N VAL A 223 -12.07 6.09 -3.25
CA VAL A 223 -11.42 7.28 -2.68
C VAL A 223 -11.05 7.03 -1.22
N ARG A 224 -9.86 7.45 -0.81
CA ARG A 224 -9.37 7.36 0.57
C ARG A 224 -8.72 8.66 0.99
N THR A 225 -9.02 9.11 2.20
CA THR A 225 -8.43 10.31 2.79
C THR A 225 -7.68 9.96 4.06
N PHE A 226 -6.50 10.55 4.26
CA PHE A 226 -5.78 10.42 5.51
C PHE A 226 -5.99 11.64 6.38
N HIS A 227 -6.15 11.39 7.67
CA HIS A 227 -6.23 12.44 8.68
C HIS A 227 -4.86 12.64 9.33
N ARG A 228 -4.68 13.82 9.95
CA ARG A 228 -3.49 14.13 10.75
C ARG A 228 -3.36 13.14 11.91
N PHE A 229 -2.13 12.90 12.34
CA PHE A 229 -1.92 12.07 13.52
C PHE A 229 -2.45 12.79 14.76
N THR A 230 -3.18 12.06 15.61
CA THR A 230 -3.65 12.59 16.90
C THR A 230 -2.48 12.85 17.86
N ALA A 231 -1.41 12.07 17.75
CA ALA A 231 -0.17 12.26 18.50
C ALA A 231 0.72 13.33 17.85
N ILE A 232 1.03 14.38 18.63
CA ILE A 232 1.87 15.51 18.21
C ILE A 232 3.24 15.04 17.69
N ASP A 233 3.85 14.05 18.34
CA ASP A 233 5.17 13.55 17.92
C ASP A 233 5.12 12.94 16.52
N LEU A 234 4.11 12.12 16.22
CA LEU A 234 3.93 11.51 14.89
C LEU A 234 3.58 12.57 13.83
N GLU A 235 2.78 13.57 14.19
CA GLU A 235 2.45 14.68 13.29
C GLU A 235 3.69 15.53 12.98
N ASN A 236 4.58 15.77 13.95
CA ASN A 236 5.86 16.44 13.69
C ASN A 236 6.74 15.62 12.74
N HIS A 237 6.80 14.29 12.91
CA HIS A 237 7.52 13.41 11.97
C HIS A 237 6.91 13.47 10.56
N ARG A 238 5.57 13.48 10.44
CA ARG A 238 4.85 13.62 9.17
C ARG A 238 5.16 14.96 8.48
N LEU A 239 5.17 16.06 9.23
CA LEU A 239 5.53 17.39 8.70
C LEU A 239 6.97 17.45 8.19
N HIS A 240 7.91 16.78 8.86
CA HIS A 240 9.27 16.62 8.35
C HIS A 240 9.33 15.72 7.10
N ALA A 241 8.50 14.66 7.06
CA ALA A 241 8.41 13.74 5.92
C ALA A 241 7.91 14.43 4.64
N VAL A 242 7.28 15.61 4.70
CA VAL A 242 6.87 16.37 3.51
C VAL A 242 8.03 16.69 2.56
N THR A 243 9.20 16.97 3.12
CA THR A 243 10.41 17.29 2.35
C THR A 243 11.45 16.18 2.38
N GLN A 244 11.34 15.24 3.32
CA GLN A 244 12.20 14.07 3.44
C GLN A 244 11.37 12.81 3.67
N PRO A 245 10.62 12.37 2.65
CA PRO A 245 9.64 11.31 2.84
C PRO A 245 10.28 9.97 3.12
N ARG A 246 9.65 9.22 4.02
CA ARG A 246 9.85 7.80 4.19
C ARG A 246 8.47 7.19 4.19
N VAL A 247 8.05 6.64 3.05
CA VAL A 247 6.71 6.08 2.87
C VAL A 247 6.81 4.79 2.09
N THR A 248 5.93 3.84 2.36
CA THR A 248 5.85 2.60 1.60
C THR A 248 4.41 2.21 1.37
N VAL A 249 4.07 1.83 0.16
CA VAL A 249 2.73 1.38 -0.21
C VAL A 249 2.84 0.04 -0.93
N SER A 250 1.95 -0.88 -0.58
CA SER A 250 1.88 -2.21 -1.14
C SER A 250 0.49 -2.45 -1.68
N VAL A 251 0.39 -2.81 -2.96
CA VAL A 251 -0.87 -2.96 -3.70
C VAL A 251 -0.93 -4.35 -4.33
N TRP A 252 -1.99 -5.11 -4.06
CA TRP A 252 -2.28 -6.32 -4.82
C TRP A 252 -3.19 -6.01 -6.03
N LEU A 253 -2.87 -6.60 -7.18
CA LEU A 253 -3.64 -6.47 -8.42
C LEU A 253 -3.83 -7.83 -9.10
N TYR A 254 -4.95 -7.97 -9.79
CA TYR A 254 -5.23 -9.05 -10.73
C TYR A 254 -5.73 -8.45 -12.03
N LEU A 255 -4.91 -8.53 -13.08
CA LEU A 255 -5.21 -7.96 -14.39
C LEU A 255 -5.85 -9.00 -15.31
N LEU A 256 -6.96 -8.63 -15.95
CA LEU A 256 -7.58 -9.43 -17.01
C LEU A 256 -7.08 -9.01 -18.38
N GLU A 257 -6.94 -7.70 -18.57
CA GLU A 257 -6.40 -7.07 -19.76
C GLU A 257 -5.43 -5.96 -19.34
N TRP A 258 -4.54 -5.55 -20.24
CA TRP A 258 -3.77 -4.33 -20.04
C TRP A 258 -4.64 -3.09 -20.27
N CYS A 259 -4.07 -1.91 -20.05
CA CYS A 259 -4.82 -0.68 -20.18
C CYS A 259 -5.34 -0.50 -21.62
N GLN A 260 -6.64 -0.21 -21.78
CA GLN A 260 -7.23 0.11 -23.09
C GLN A 260 -6.84 1.52 -23.57
N SER A 261 -6.46 2.38 -22.63
CA SER A 261 -5.90 3.71 -22.89
C SER A 261 -4.37 3.70 -22.77
N LYS A 262 -3.70 4.81 -23.13
CA LYS A 262 -2.24 4.92 -22.97
C LYS A 262 -1.77 4.71 -21.53
N LEU A 263 -2.56 5.19 -20.56
CA LEU A 263 -2.28 5.10 -19.13
C LEU A 263 -3.58 4.86 -18.35
N CYS A 264 -3.52 3.95 -17.39
CA CYS A 264 -4.57 3.65 -16.43
C CYS A 264 -4.08 3.92 -15.01
N GLY A 265 -4.96 4.42 -14.14
CA GLY A 265 -4.67 4.64 -12.74
C GLY A 265 -4.65 3.34 -11.94
N VAL A 266 -3.58 3.10 -11.18
CA VAL A 266 -3.51 2.05 -10.14
C VAL A 266 -3.72 2.70 -8.78
N LEU A 267 -2.88 3.68 -8.45
CA LEU A 267 -2.98 4.50 -7.25
C LEU A 267 -2.67 5.94 -7.63
N LEU A 268 -3.61 6.85 -7.38
CA LEU A 268 -3.50 8.26 -7.71
C LEU A 268 -3.57 9.08 -6.43
N HIS A 269 -2.66 10.03 -6.24
CA HIS A 269 -2.74 11.02 -5.17
C HIS A 269 -3.11 12.37 -5.79
N VAL A 270 -4.20 12.96 -5.31
CA VAL A 270 -4.73 14.24 -5.80
C VAL A 270 -4.74 15.23 -4.65
N ASN A 271 -4.01 16.33 -4.80
CA ASN A 271 -3.89 17.34 -3.75
C ASN A 271 -5.14 18.24 -3.64
N LYS A 272 -5.19 19.12 -2.63
CA LYS A 272 -6.32 20.05 -2.46
C LYS A 272 -6.53 21.02 -3.63
N LYS A 273 -5.51 21.23 -4.47
CA LYS A 273 -5.59 22.03 -5.69
C LYS A 273 -6.09 21.22 -6.91
N GLN A 274 -6.47 19.96 -6.71
CA GLN A 274 -6.89 19.04 -7.77
C GLN A 274 -5.78 18.71 -8.78
N GLU A 275 -4.52 18.83 -8.37
CA GLU A 275 -3.37 18.38 -9.16
C GLU A 275 -2.89 17.02 -8.66
N PHE A 276 -2.31 16.23 -9.57
CA PHE A 276 -1.66 15.00 -9.18
C PHE A 276 -0.37 15.27 -8.39
N ASP A 277 -0.17 14.55 -7.29
CA ASP A 277 1.01 14.66 -6.42
C ASP A 277 1.61 13.27 -6.14
N SER A 278 2.77 13.20 -5.49
CA SER A 278 3.42 11.92 -5.18
C SER A 278 2.61 11.10 -4.18
N VAL A 279 2.47 9.78 -4.29
CA VAL A 279 3.03 8.86 -5.30
C VAL A 279 1.93 8.45 -6.27
N LEU A 280 2.21 8.53 -7.57
CA LEU A 280 1.33 8.05 -8.63
C LEU A 280 1.87 6.73 -9.17
N MET A 281 1.00 5.71 -9.21
CA MET A 281 1.25 4.45 -9.90
C MET A 281 0.31 4.30 -11.07
N LEU A 282 0.89 4.09 -12.25
CA LEU A 282 0.18 4.04 -13.53
C LEU A 282 0.52 2.74 -14.26
N LEU A 283 -0.44 2.23 -15.03
CA LEU A 283 -0.30 1.06 -15.90
C LEU A 283 -0.38 1.49 -17.37
N THR A 284 0.56 1.04 -18.21
CA THR A 284 0.53 1.30 -19.65
C THR A 284 -0.33 0.30 -20.41
N ASP A 285 -0.62 0.61 -21.68
CA ASP A 285 -1.26 -0.28 -22.66
C ASP A 285 -0.44 -1.56 -22.95
N THR A 286 0.87 -1.51 -22.77
CA THR A 286 1.79 -2.65 -22.87
C THR A 286 1.96 -3.45 -21.57
N GLY A 287 1.24 -3.09 -20.51
CA GLY A 287 1.33 -3.72 -19.20
C GLY A 287 2.53 -3.28 -18.36
N GLY A 288 3.25 -2.23 -18.77
CA GLY A 288 4.35 -1.64 -18.01
C GLY A 288 3.84 -0.82 -16.83
N VAL A 289 4.64 -0.75 -15.76
CA VAL A 289 4.34 0.07 -14.58
C VAL A 289 5.16 1.34 -14.62
N VAL A 290 4.49 2.48 -14.55
CA VAL A 290 5.12 3.81 -14.50
C VAL A 290 4.85 4.42 -13.14
N ILE A 291 5.90 4.95 -12.52
CA ILE A 291 5.79 5.69 -11.27
C ILE A 291 6.13 7.14 -11.55
N GLN A 292 5.22 8.02 -11.15
CA GLN A 292 5.41 9.46 -11.24
C GLN A 292 5.42 10.07 -9.84
N THR A 293 6.36 10.98 -9.63
CA THR A 293 6.56 11.70 -8.37
C THR A 293 6.88 13.16 -8.64
N ARG A 294 6.36 14.03 -7.78
CA ARG A 294 6.66 15.45 -7.71
C ARG A 294 7.86 15.70 -6.81
N LEU A 295 8.83 16.46 -7.29
CA LEU A 295 10.01 16.84 -6.52
C LEU A 295 9.74 18.09 -5.68
N THR A 296 10.57 18.34 -4.67
CA THR A 296 10.50 19.59 -3.87
C THR A 296 10.77 20.85 -4.70
N SER A 297 11.38 20.72 -5.88
CA SER A 297 11.54 21.81 -6.85
C SER A 297 10.22 22.17 -7.58
N GLY A 298 9.18 21.34 -7.47
CA GLY A 298 7.93 21.47 -8.22
C GLY A 298 7.93 20.77 -9.58
N GLU A 299 9.04 20.16 -9.99
CA GLU A 299 9.11 19.35 -11.21
C GLU A 299 8.47 17.96 -10.99
N ASP A 300 7.70 17.50 -11.97
CA ASP A 300 7.19 16.14 -12.01
C ASP A 300 8.14 15.24 -12.80
N LYS A 301 8.59 14.13 -12.20
CA LYS A 301 9.45 13.13 -12.87
C LYS A 301 8.80 11.75 -12.80
N SER A 302 9.04 10.97 -13.86
CA SER A 302 8.53 9.61 -13.97
C SER A 302 9.59 8.65 -14.46
N PHE A 303 9.47 7.38 -14.10
CA PHE A 303 10.29 6.29 -14.63
C PHE A 303 9.48 5.01 -14.75
N HIS A 304 9.96 4.11 -15.63
CA HIS A 304 9.38 2.78 -15.79
C HIS A 304 9.93 1.86 -14.68
N ALA A 305 9.04 1.36 -13.84
CA ALA A 305 9.35 0.40 -12.77
C ALA A 305 9.25 -1.05 -13.24
N HIS A 306 8.51 -1.34 -14.32
CA HIS A 306 8.40 -2.70 -14.84
C HIS A 306 8.01 -2.71 -16.30
N ALA A 307 8.46 -3.74 -17.03
CA ALA A 307 8.25 -3.84 -18.48
C ALA A 307 6.85 -4.36 -18.84
N SER A 308 6.38 -5.45 -18.23
CA SER A 308 5.09 -6.04 -18.57
C SER A 308 4.55 -6.94 -17.45
N LEU A 309 3.42 -6.56 -16.85
CA LEU A 309 2.75 -7.35 -15.83
C LEU A 309 1.99 -8.55 -16.44
N PRO A 310 2.06 -9.74 -15.82
CA PRO A 310 1.32 -10.91 -16.28
C PRO A 310 -0.19 -10.75 -16.09
N LEU A 311 -0.96 -11.34 -17.01
CA LEU A 311 -2.42 -11.42 -16.91
C LEU A 311 -2.85 -12.68 -16.16
N LEU A 312 -4.04 -12.65 -15.55
CA LEU A 312 -4.69 -13.78 -14.86
C LEU A 312 -3.89 -14.36 -13.69
N THR A 313 -3.14 -13.50 -13.00
CA THR A 313 -2.37 -13.84 -11.81
C THR A 313 -2.39 -12.67 -10.82
N TRP A 314 -2.40 -12.98 -9.53
CA TRP A 314 -2.22 -11.99 -8.47
C TRP A 314 -0.78 -11.50 -8.42
N ILE A 315 -0.60 -10.19 -8.46
CA ILE A 315 0.70 -9.52 -8.44
C ILE A 315 0.72 -8.53 -7.28
N ARG A 316 1.84 -8.47 -6.56
CA ARG A 316 2.07 -7.46 -5.52
C ARG A 316 3.02 -6.39 -6.04
N LEU A 317 2.56 -5.14 -6.03
CA LEU A 317 3.36 -3.96 -6.33
C LEU A 317 3.74 -3.28 -5.02
N ASP A 318 5.03 -3.31 -4.70
CA ASP A 318 5.60 -2.60 -3.55
C ASP A 318 6.34 -1.35 -4.05
N CYS A 319 5.98 -0.18 -3.53
CA CYS A 319 6.66 1.08 -3.83
C CYS A 319 7.06 1.77 -2.52
N SER A 320 8.35 2.04 -2.36
CA SER A 320 8.90 2.75 -1.21
C SER A 320 9.61 4.02 -1.66
N VAL A 321 9.28 5.14 -1.05
CA VAL A 321 9.97 6.42 -1.25
C VAL A 321 10.83 6.70 -0.04
N HIS A 322 12.09 6.99 -0.28
CA HIS A 322 13.07 7.36 0.74
C HIS A 322 13.86 8.59 0.27
N HIS A 323 13.47 9.77 0.77
CA HIS A 323 14.07 11.06 0.43
C HIS A 323 14.03 11.35 -1.08
N ASN A 324 15.12 11.08 -1.80
CA ASN A 324 15.25 11.28 -3.25
C ASN A 324 15.29 9.97 -4.05
N GLU A 325 15.10 8.82 -3.40
CA GLU A 325 15.11 7.52 -4.04
C GLU A 325 13.71 6.90 -3.96
N VAL A 326 13.19 6.46 -5.11
CA VAL A 326 11.94 5.71 -5.20
C VAL A 326 12.28 4.31 -5.66
N ARG A 327 12.00 3.32 -4.83
CA ARG A 327 12.17 1.91 -5.17
C ARG A 327 10.82 1.30 -5.44
N ALA A 328 10.72 0.58 -6.53
CA ALA A 328 9.53 -0.16 -6.87
C ALA A 328 9.87 -1.58 -7.28
N LEU A 329 9.00 -2.53 -6.94
CA LEU A 329 8.98 -3.86 -7.54
C LEU A 329 10.30 -4.65 -7.47
N GLN A 330 10.91 -4.85 -6.29
CA GLN A 330 12.19 -5.56 -6.08
C GLN A 330 13.42 -5.02 -6.85
N GLU A 331 13.27 -4.36 -8.01
CA GLU A 331 14.19 -3.56 -8.84
C GLU A 331 13.40 -3.18 -10.12
N PRO A 332 13.45 -1.93 -10.66
CA PRO A 332 14.46 -0.87 -10.53
C PRO A 332 14.10 0.28 -9.57
N SER A 333 15.11 1.08 -9.22
CA SER A 333 14.99 2.29 -8.41
C SER A 333 15.19 3.56 -9.25
N GLY A 334 14.33 4.55 -9.06
CA GLY A 334 14.48 5.89 -9.61
C GLY A 334 15.14 6.80 -8.57
N ARG A 335 16.36 7.29 -8.84
CA ARG A 335 17.05 8.25 -7.98
C ARG A 335 17.04 9.63 -8.60
N PHE A 336 16.61 10.63 -7.84
CA PHE A 336 16.47 12.01 -8.28
C PHE A 336 17.52 12.92 -7.63
N GLN A 337 17.79 14.06 -8.27
CA GLN A 337 18.74 15.05 -7.78
C GLN A 337 18.22 15.77 -6.52
N THR A 338 16.92 16.07 -6.49
CA THR A 338 16.23 16.70 -5.36
C THR A 338 15.30 15.70 -4.68
N SER A 339 14.88 16.01 -3.45
CA SER A 339 13.98 15.16 -2.67
C SER A 339 12.59 15.11 -3.30
N VAL A 340 11.88 14.00 -3.09
CA VAL A 340 10.47 13.86 -3.44
C VAL A 340 9.64 14.68 -2.45
N ARG A 341 8.67 15.44 -2.96
CA ARG A 341 7.64 16.09 -2.15
C ARG A 341 6.50 15.10 -1.93
N TYR A 342 6.05 14.97 -0.68
CA TYR A 342 4.97 14.02 -0.34
C TYR A 342 4.21 14.47 0.92
N ASP A 343 2.95 14.90 0.77
CA ASP A 343 2.07 15.20 1.91
C ASP A 343 0.81 14.33 1.84
N ASP A 344 0.74 13.31 2.68
CA ASP A 344 -0.35 12.34 2.75
C ASP A 344 -1.70 12.94 3.19
N THR A 345 -1.70 14.11 3.84
CA THR A 345 -2.93 14.79 4.29
C THR A 345 -3.40 15.89 3.33
N ASP A 346 -2.66 16.12 2.24
CA ASP A 346 -3.02 17.09 1.23
C ASP A 346 -3.91 16.43 0.17
N GLY A 347 -5.23 16.46 0.40
CA GLY A 347 -6.21 15.99 -0.58
C GLY A 347 -6.65 14.54 -0.31
N TYR A 348 -6.60 13.70 -1.34
CA TYR A 348 -7.11 12.32 -1.29
C TYR A 348 -6.39 11.39 -2.25
N PHE A 349 -6.49 10.09 -1.96
CA PHE A 349 -5.98 9.00 -2.77
C PHE A 349 -7.14 8.33 -3.51
N VAL A 350 -6.90 7.89 -4.75
CA VAL A 350 -7.85 7.15 -5.56
C VAL A 350 -7.21 5.83 -5.97
N ILE A 351 -7.89 4.72 -5.70
CA ILE A 351 -7.51 3.38 -6.14
C ILE A 351 -8.29 3.08 -7.42
N GLY A 352 -7.59 2.88 -8.54
CA GLY A 352 -8.20 2.69 -9.85
C GLY A 352 -8.42 3.99 -10.63
N GLY A 353 -9.58 4.11 -11.26
CA GLY A 353 -9.91 5.23 -12.14
C GLY A 353 -10.27 6.51 -11.39
N SER A 354 -10.09 7.64 -12.06
CA SER A 354 -10.54 8.95 -11.61
C SER A 354 -11.24 9.68 -12.75
N ARG A 355 -11.84 10.84 -12.44
CA ARG A 355 -12.49 11.71 -13.44
C ARG A 355 -11.64 11.96 -14.70
N TYR A 356 -10.32 12.04 -14.54
CA TYR A 356 -9.39 12.39 -15.61
C TYR A 356 -8.68 11.19 -16.25
N MET A 357 -8.75 10.01 -15.63
CA MET A 357 -7.98 8.85 -16.06
C MET A 357 -8.74 7.54 -15.82
N PRO A 358 -8.82 6.63 -16.80
CA PRO A 358 -9.45 5.32 -16.60
C PRO A 358 -8.69 4.47 -15.58
N GLY A 359 -9.40 3.57 -14.90
CA GLY A 359 -8.79 2.56 -14.05
C GLY A 359 -8.27 1.36 -14.83
N ILE A 360 -7.66 0.41 -14.13
CA ILE A 360 -7.31 -0.90 -14.71
C ILE A 360 -8.58 -1.72 -14.99
N HIS A 361 -8.50 -2.71 -15.88
CA HIS A 361 -9.56 -3.72 -16.04
C HIS A 361 -9.20 -4.99 -15.26
N GLY A 362 -9.80 -5.17 -14.09
CA GLY A 362 -9.46 -6.26 -13.17
C GLY A 362 -9.87 -6.01 -11.72
N TYR A 363 -9.08 -6.53 -10.79
CA TYR A 363 -9.37 -6.47 -9.36
C TYR A 363 -8.19 -5.92 -8.57
N PHE A 364 -8.50 -5.10 -7.56
CA PHE A 364 -7.57 -4.74 -6.51
C PHE A 364 -7.74 -5.69 -5.34
N GLY A 365 -6.63 -6.25 -4.85
CA GLY A 365 -6.58 -7.02 -3.61
C GLY A 365 -6.29 -6.11 -2.42
N PRO A 366 -5.75 -6.64 -1.31
CA PRO A 366 -5.42 -5.83 -0.15
C PRO A 366 -4.39 -4.75 -0.46
N ILE A 367 -4.64 -3.55 0.07
CA ILE A 367 -3.76 -2.39 -0.08
C ILE A 367 -3.38 -1.88 1.30
N VAL A 368 -2.08 -1.82 1.56
CA VAL A 368 -1.51 -1.42 2.84
C VAL A 368 -0.58 -0.23 2.63
N PHE A 369 -0.74 0.77 3.49
CA PHE A 369 -0.05 2.04 3.40
C PHE A 369 0.73 2.33 4.68
N TYR A 370 2.06 2.36 4.59
CA TYR A 370 2.99 2.65 5.67
C TYR A 370 3.39 4.12 5.62
N ARG A 371 2.68 4.97 6.37
CA ARG A 371 2.78 6.44 6.29
C ARG A 371 4.16 6.98 6.66
N LEU A 372 4.84 6.35 7.62
CA LEU A 372 6.21 6.68 8.06
C LEU A 372 7.27 5.69 7.53
N GLY A 373 6.84 4.83 6.60
CA GLY A 373 7.64 3.83 5.91
C GLY A 373 7.96 2.60 6.75
N THR A 374 8.56 1.60 6.11
CA THR A 374 8.92 0.35 6.78
C THR A 374 10.20 -0.24 6.18
N THR A 375 10.92 -1.05 6.96
CA THR A 375 12.02 -1.88 6.43
C THR A 375 11.52 -3.19 5.84
N ARG A 376 10.33 -3.66 6.25
CA ARG A 376 9.72 -4.91 5.79
C ARG A 376 8.25 -4.69 5.52
N VAL A 377 7.84 -4.94 4.28
CA VAL A 377 6.44 -4.88 3.87
C VAL A 377 5.76 -6.18 4.27
N ASP A 378 4.75 -6.06 5.14
CA ASP A 378 3.84 -7.15 5.47
C ASP A 378 2.47 -6.88 4.82
N ASN A 379 2.22 -7.56 3.70
CA ASN A 379 0.95 -7.50 2.98
C ASN A 379 0.74 -8.85 2.29
N PRO A 380 0.49 -9.93 3.05
CA PRO A 380 0.20 -11.22 2.46
C PRO A 380 -1.12 -11.11 1.71
N LEU A 381 -1.19 -11.71 0.52
CA LEU A 381 -2.49 -11.96 -0.08
C LEU A 381 -3.19 -12.95 0.85
N PRO A 382 -4.32 -12.60 1.50
CA PRO A 382 -5.06 -13.57 2.27
C PRO A 382 -5.51 -14.62 1.26
N LEU A 383 -4.84 -15.77 1.28
CA LEU A 383 -5.20 -16.96 0.51
C LEU A 383 -6.48 -17.54 1.12
N GLY A 384 -7.55 -16.76 1.09
CA GLY A 384 -8.90 -17.26 1.27
C GLY A 384 -9.30 -17.98 -0.01
N ASN A 385 -10.07 -19.06 0.13
CA ASN A 385 -10.59 -19.84 -0.99
C ASN A 385 -11.27 -18.95 -2.05
N MET A 386 -11.83 -17.80 -1.66
CA MET A 386 -12.49 -16.86 -2.58
C MET A 386 -11.58 -16.33 -3.70
N LEU A 387 -10.35 -15.90 -3.40
CA LEU A 387 -9.43 -15.38 -4.43
C LEU A 387 -8.93 -16.45 -5.38
N GLU A 388 -8.78 -17.67 -4.87
CA GLU A 388 -8.45 -18.84 -5.68
C GLU A 388 -9.63 -19.25 -6.58
N LYS A 389 -10.85 -19.27 -6.02
CA LYS A 389 -12.10 -19.49 -6.76
C LYS A 389 -12.29 -18.43 -7.85
N LEU A 390 -11.96 -17.16 -7.60
CA LEU A 390 -12.02 -16.08 -8.61
C LEU A 390 -11.06 -16.37 -9.77
N ASN A 391 -9.80 -16.70 -9.46
CA ASN A 391 -8.82 -17.06 -10.48
C ASN A 391 -9.25 -18.30 -11.28
N GLN A 392 -9.80 -19.31 -10.61
CA GLN A 392 -10.32 -20.51 -11.26
C GLN A 392 -11.52 -20.20 -12.18
N ALA A 393 -12.41 -19.30 -11.75
CA ALA A 393 -13.56 -18.86 -12.54
C ALA A 393 -13.12 -18.18 -13.85
N HIS A 394 -12.19 -17.22 -13.78
CA HIS A 394 -11.64 -16.55 -14.98
C HIS A 394 -10.92 -17.51 -15.92
N ARG A 395 -10.10 -18.41 -15.38
CA ARG A 395 -9.44 -19.46 -16.19
C ARG A 395 -10.46 -20.39 -16.86
N SER A 396 -11.53 -20.73 -16.16
CA SER A 396 -12.63 -21.53 -16.73
C SER A 396 -13.36 -20.77 -17.83
N CYS A 397 -13.62 -19.47 -17.65
CA CYS A 397 -14.23 -18.65 -18.69
C CYS A 397 -13.37 -18.58 -19.94
N ARG A 398 -12.06 -18.34 -19.81
CA ARG A 398 -11.14 -18.34 -20.96
C ARG A 398 -11.18 -19.66 -21.74
N GLN A 399 -11.32 -20.80 -21.03
CA GLN A 399 -11.48 -22.11 -21.68
C GLN A 399 -12.82 -22.26 -22.40
N ILE A 400 -13.91 -21.77 -21.82
CA ILE A 400 -15.24 -21.78 -22.43
C ILE A 400 -15.26 -20.90 -23.69
N THR A 401 -14.74 -19.69 -23.62
CA THR A 401 -14.64 -18.77 -24.76
C THR A 401 -13.81 -19.39 -25.88
N THR A 402 -12.62 -19.90 -25.56
CA THR A 402 -11.74 -20.57 -26.55
C THR A 402 -12.42 -21.77 -27.20
N PHE A 403 -13.12 -22.60 -26.41
CA PHE A 403 -13.85 -23.76 -26.91
C PHE A 403 -15.01 -23.36 -27.82
N THR A 404 -15.79 -22.36 -27.41
CA THR A 404 -16.95 -21.86 -28.15
C THR A 404 -16.51 -21.24 -29.48
N HIS A 405 -15.48 -20.40 -29.46
CA HIS A 405 -14.89 -19.82 -30.66
C HIS A 405 -14.37 -20.89 -31.63
N ALA A 406 -13.68 -21.92 -31.12
CA ALA A 406 -13.22 -23.04 -31.93
C ALA A 406 -14.38 -23.84 -32.55
N PHE A 407 -15.48 -24.04 -31.81
CA PHE A 407 -16.70 -24.65 -32.30
C PHE A 407 -17.36 -23.82 -33.40
N SER A 408 -17.58 -22.53 -33.17
CA SER A 408 -18.16 -21.61 -34.14
C SER A 408 -17.35 -21.57 -35.43
N GLN A 409 -16.01 -21.51 -35.35
CA GLN A 409 -15.15 -21.58 -36.53
C GLN A 409 -15.29 -22.89 -37.31
N ALA A 410 -15.48 -24.03 -36.63
CA ALA A 410 -15.68 -25.31 -37.29
C ALA A 410 -17.03 -25.36 -38.02
N VAL A 411 -18.09 -24.83 -37.41
CA VAL A 411 -19.42 -24.70 -38.04
C VAL A 411 -19.34 -23.79 -39.26
N THR A 412 -18.75 -22.59 -39.14
CA THR A 412 -18.62 -21.64 -40.26
C THR A 412 -17.81 -22.22 -41.43
N ARG A 413 -16.79 -23.06 -41.17
CA ARG A 413 -16.00 -23.72 -42.22
C ARG A 413 -16.72 -24.93 -42.83
N GLY A 414 -17.58 -25.60 -42.07
CA GLY A 414 -18.41 -26.71 -42.53
C GLY A 414 -19.55 -26.28 -43.45
N TYR A 415 -20.00 -25.01 -43.33
CA TYR A 415 -21.01 -24.39 -44.18
C TYR A 415 -20.36 -23.37 -45.14
N PRO A 416 -19.89 -23.78 -46.33
CA PRO A 416 -19.47 -22.82 -47.35
C PRO A 416 -20.71 -22.02 -47.80
N PHE A 417 -20.85 -20.77 -47.34
CA PHE A 417 -21.79 -19.76 -47.82
C PHE A 417 -23.17 -20.29 -48.27
N LEU A 418 -24.06 -20.60 -47.33
CA LEU A 418 -25.50 -20.51 -47.59
C LEU A 418 -25.88 -19.03 -47.52
N THR A 419 -25.69 -18.32 -48.63
CA THR A 419 -26.26 -16.97 -48.80
C THR A 419 -27.77 -17.07 -48.67
N LYS A 420 -28.34 -16.51 -47.59
CA LYS A 420 -29.79 -16.36 -47.44
C LYS A 420 -30.33 -15.62 -48.67
N GLY A 421 -31.14 -16.30 -49.49
CA GLY A 421 -31.86 -15.70 -50.62
C GLY A 421 -31.62 -16.30 -52.01
N VAL A 422 -30.78 -17.34 -52.17
CA VAL A 422 -30.60 -18.02 -53.46
C VAL A 422 -31.16 -19.45 -53.38
N CYS A 423 -32.18 -19.76 -54.19
CA CYS A 423 -32.66 -21.13 -54.37
C CYS A 423 -31.58 -21.94 -55.09
N HIS A 424 -30.97 -22.91 -54.40
CA HIS A 424 -30.04 -23.85 -55.02
C HIS A 424 -30.79 -25.01 -55.68
N SER A 425 -30.24 -25.51 -56.78
CA SER A 425 -30.75 -26.73 -57.44
C SER A 425 -30.58 -27.94 -56.53
N HIS A 426 -31.51 -28.89 -56.62
CA HIS A 426 -31.51 -30.15 -55.88
C HIS A 426 -30.17 -30.92 -55.98
N ASP A 427 -29.46 -30.78 -57.10
CA ASP A 427 -28.17 -31.43 -57.35
C ASP A 427 -27.01 -30.78 -56.58
N GLY A 428 -27.06 -29.45 -56.36
CA GLY A 428 -26.07 -28.75 -55.55
C GLY A 428 -26.06 -29.24 -54.10
N THR A 429 -27.25 -29.50 -53.53
CA THR A 429 -27.44 -30.07 -52.19
C THR A 429 -27.01 -31.54 -52.09
N LEU A 430 -27.15 -32.32 -53.16
CA LEU A 430 -26.66 -33.70 -53.22
C LEU A 430 -25.12 -33.75 -53.28
N TRP A 431 -24.50 -32.83 -54.02
CA TRP A 431 -23.04 -32.72 -54.11
C TRP A 431 -22.42 -32.37 -52.75
N THR A 432 -23.01 -31.43 -52.00
CA THR A 432 -22.54 -31.09 -50.65
C THR A 432 -22.72 -32.23 -49.66
N ARG A 433 -23.80 -33.03 -49.77
CA ARG A 433 -24.01 -34.25 -48.98
C ARG A 433 -23.06 -35.39 -49.34
N SER A 434 -22.57 -35.44 -50.58
CA SER A 434 -21.64 -36.47 -51.05
C SER A 434 -20.19 -36.21 -50.64
N GLN A 435 -19.85 -34.98 -50.28
CA GLN A 435 -18.61 -34.70 -49.58
C GLN A 435 -18.77 -35.11 -48.12
N GLU A 436 -18.04 -36.13 -47.66
CA GLU A 436 -17.92 -36.40 -46.23
C GLU A 436 -17.48 -35.11 -45.54
N PRO A 437 -18.27 -34.52 -44.64
CA PRO A 437 -17.84 -33.36 -43.90
C PRO A 437 -16.73 -33.82 -42.96
N LYS A 438 -15.47 -33.69 -43.41
CA LYS A 438 -14.32 -33.83 -42.53
C LYS A 438 -14.36 -32.65 -41.57
N CYS A 439 -15.09 -32.81 -40.46
CA CYS A 439 -15.02 -31.91 -39.33
C CYS A 439 -13.56 -31.91 -38.84
N LYS A 440 -12.79 -30.91 -39.24
CA LYS A 440 -11.49 -30.64 -38.63
C LYS A 440 -11.78 -30.08 -37.24
N GLN A 441 -12.03 -30.98 -36.30
CA GLN A 441 -12.16 -30.66 -34.89
C GLN A 441 -10.85 -29.99 -34.42
N THR A 442 -10.95 -28.73 -34.02
CA THR A 442 -9.81 -27.92 -33.56
C THR A 442 -9.61 -27.97 -32.04
N TRP A 443 -10.59 -28.52 -31.30
CA TRP A 443 -10.53 -28.64 -29.84
C TRP A 443 -10.24 -30.08 -29.39
N ALA A 444 -9.62 -30.23 -28.22
CA ALA A 444 -9.35 -31.55 -27.64
C ALA A 444 -10.62 -32.25 -27.12
N TRP A 445 -10.66 -33.58 -27.25
CA TRP A 445 -11.76 -34.41 -26.75
C TRP A 445 -12.00 -34.25 -25.24
N ARG A 446 -10.92 -34.05 -24.46
CA ARG A 446 -10.99 -33.75 -23.02
C ARG A 446 -11.79 -32.48 -22.72
N THR A 447 -11.64 -31.43 -23.54
CA THR A 447 -12.35 -30.15 -23.38
C THR A 447 -13.83 -30.32 -23.70
N GLN A 448 -14.16 -31.11 -24.72
CA GLN A 448 -15.54 -31.45 -25.05
C GLN A 448 -16.22 -32.24 -23.93
N HIS A 449 -15.54 -33.22 -23.34
CA HIS A 449 -16.05 -33.93 -22.16
C HIS A 449 -16.23 -33.01 -20.95
N LYS A 450 -15.30 -32.08 -20.73
CA LYS A 450 -15.43 -31.10 -19.65
C LYS A 450 -16.66 -30.20 -19.82
N PHE A 451 -16.95 -29.78 -21.05
CA PHE A 451 -18.07 -28.89 -21.38
C PHE A 451 -19.18 -29.60 -22.16
N THR A 452 -19.53 -30.83 -21.77
CA THR A 452 -20.48 -31.68 -22.50
C THR A 452 -21.87 -31.04 -22.65
N THR A 453 -22.38 -30.38 -21.60
CA THR A 453 -23.68 -29.70 -21.66
C THR A 453 -23.68 -28.55 -22.67
N LEU A 454 -22.63 -27.72 -22.66
CA LEU A 454 -22.46 -26.64 -23.63
C LEU A 454 -22.32 -27.20 -25.05
N PHE A 455 -21.50 -28.23 -25.25
CA PHE A 455 -21.33 -28.87 -26.55
C PHE A 455 -22.65 -29.40 -27.11
N HIS A 456 -23.47 -30.09 -26.30
CA HIS A 456 -24.77 -30.57 -26.74
C HIS A 456 -25.75 -29.44 -27.07
N PHE A 457 -25.66 -28.30 -26.35
CA PHE A 457 -26.44 -27.11 -26.67
C PHE A 457 -26.04 -26.54 -28.04
N LEU A 458 -24.73 -26.30 -28.24
CA LEU A 458 -24.19 -25.75 -29.48
C LEU A 458 -24.52 -26.63 -30.70
N ARG A 459 -24.42 -27.96 -30.56
CA ARG A 459 -24.78 -28.90 -31.64
C ARG A 459 -26.27 -28.90 -32.00
N ARG A 460 -27.15 -28.53 -31.06
CA ARG A 460 -28.59 -28.43 -31.34
C ARG A 460 -28.98 -27.09 -31.97
N ARG A 461 -28.16 -26.05 -31.76
CA ARG A 461 -28.40 -24.68 -32.22
C ARG A 461 -27.15 -24.13 -32.92
N GLU A 462 -26.78 -24.80 -34.01
CA GLU A 462 -25.59 -24.43 -34.79
C GLU A 462 -25.72 -23.04 -35.42
N GLU A 463 -26.96 -22.62 -35.76
CA GLU A 463 -27.25 -21.28 -36.30
C GLU A 463 -26.93 -20.17 -35.29
N ASP A 464 -27.40 -20.31 -34.04
CA ASP A 464 -27.15 -19.35 -32.95
C ASP A 464 -25.65 -19.22 -32.66
N SER A 465 -24.86 -20.27 -32.90
CA SER A 465 -23.41 -20.30 -32.67
C SER A 465 -22.62 -19.42 -33.64
N THR A 466 -23.23 -18.93 -34.72
CA THR A 466 -22.61 -18.05 -35.71
C THR A 466 -22.87 -16.55 -35.47
N SER A 467 -23.76 -16.22 -34.53
CA SER A 467 -24.24 -14.85 -34.28
C SER A 467 -23.32 -13.99 -33.40
N GLY A 468 -22.18 -14.53 -32.95
CA GLY A 468 -21.21 -13.87 -32.08
C GLY A 468 -21.32 -14.32 -30.61
N GLU A 469 -20.21 -14.21 -29.86
CA GLU A 469 -20.12 -14.75 -28.49
C GLU A 469 -21.14 -14.13 -27.54
N LYS A 470 -21.30 -12.80 -27.57
CA LYS A 470 -22.26 -12.08 -26.74
C LYS A 470 -23.70 -12.51 -27.01
N ALA A 471 -24.09 -12.56 -28.29
CA ALA A 471 -25.42 -12.98 -28.70
C ALA A 471 -25.71 -14.42 -28.24
N LEU A 472 -24.76 -15.34 -28.42
CA LEU A 472 -24.86 -16.71 -27.91
C LEU A 472 -24.98 -16.74 -26.38
N GLY A 473 -24.23 -15.89 -25.67
CA GLY A 473 -24.34 -15.71 -24.22
C GLY A 473 -25.75 -15.29 -23.79
N ASP A 474 -26.37 -14.38 -24.53
CA ASP A 474 -27.74 -13.91 -24.31
C ASP A 474 -28.77 -15.03 -24.56
N HIS A 475 -28.64 -15.76 -25.66
CA HIS A 475 -29.52 -16.91 -25.97
C HIS A 475 -29.41 -18.02 -24.91
N LEU A 476 -28.20 -18.28 -24.40
CA LEU A 476 -27.98 -19.21 -23.30
C LEU A 476 -28.64 -18.73 -22.01
N PHE A 477 -28.58 -17.43 -21.72
CA PHE A 477 -29.23 -16.86 -20.53
C PHE A 477 -30.75 -17.00 -20.62
N GLU A 478 -31.35 -16.59 -21.74
CA GLU A 478 -32.79 -16.71 -21.99
C GLU A 478 -33.25 -18.17 -21.86
N TYR A 479 -32.53 -19.09 -22.50
CA TYR A 479 -32.82 -20.52 -22.42
C TYR A 479 -32.85 -21.05 -20.97
N VAL A 480 -31.92 -20.57 -20.13
CA VAL A 480 -31.87 -20.91 -18.71
C VAL A 480 -33.01 -20.24 -17.94
N ALA A 481 -33.24 -18.95 -18.15
CA ALA A 481 -34.27 -18.17 -17.46
C ALA A 481 -35.66 -18.78 -17.69
N GLU A 482 -36.00 -19.14 -18.93
CA GLU A 482 -37.27 -19.80 -19.28
C GLU A 482 -37.50 -21.14 -18.56
N ARG A 483 -36.42 -21.89 -18.28
CA ARG A 483 -36.48 -23.25 -17.73
C ARG A 483 -36.22 -23.34 -16.24
N MET A 484 -35.73 -22.26 -15.66
CA MET A 484 -35.46 -22.16 -14.23
C MET A 484 -36.75 -22.05 -13.41
N PHE A 485 -37.80 -21.45 -13.98
CA PHE A 485 -39.10 -21.33 -13.34
C PHE A 485 -40.03 -22.47 -13.77
N SER A 486 -40.81 -23.00 -12.82
CA SER A 486 -41.96 -23.85 -13.14
C SER A 486 -42.95 -23.10 -14.03
N VAL A 487 -43.79 -23.83 -14.79
CA VAL A 487 -44.84 -23.23 -15.64
C VAL A 487 -45.74 -22.26 -14.86
N ASP A 488 -45.97 -22.53 -13.57
CA ASP A 488 -46.81 -21.70 -12.69
C ASP A 488 -46.00 -20.62 -11.93
N HIS A 489 -44.69 -20.48 -12.18
CA HIS A 489 -43.76 -19.60 -11.49
C HIS A 489 -43.69 -19.76 -9.94
N THR A 490 -44.18 -20.87 -9.40
CA THR A 490 -44.22 -21.13 -7.95
C THR A 490 -42.96 -21.81 -7.42
N GLN A 491 -42.20 -22.50 -8.27
CA GLN A 491 -40.98 -23.21 -7.90
C GLN A 491 -39.82 -22.83 -8.82
N VAL A 492 -38.66 -22.61 -8.22
CA VAL A 492 -37.38 -22.42 -8.90
C VAL A 492 -36.64 -23.75 -8.89
N ARG A 493 -36.22 -24.24 -10.05
CA ARG A 493 -35.39 -25.45 -10.21
C ARG A 493 -34.21 -25.18 -11.14
N LEU A 494 -33.02 -25.08 -10.57
CA LEU A 494 -31.75 -24.88 -11.24
C LEU A 494 -30.93 -26.17 -11.23
N THR A 495 -31.21 -27.05 -12.19
CA THR A 495 -30.47 -28.30 -12.41
C THR A 495 -28.99 -28.05 -12.73
N SER A 496 -28.15 -29.08 -12.54
CA SER A 496 -26.70 -28.98 -12.81
C SER A 496 -26.38 -28.60 -14.26
N SER A 497 -27.20 -29.05 -15.22
CA SER A 497 -27.07 -28.70 -16.64
C SER A 497 -27.40 -27.23 -16.90
N LEU A 498 -28.50 -26.71 -16.35
CA LEU A 498 -28.86 -25.30 -16.47
C LEU A 498 -27.81 -24.40 -15.83
N ARG A 499 -27.26 -24.80 -14.68
CA ARG A 499 -26.16 -24.05 -14.04
C ARG A 499 -24.89 -24.03 -14.89
N ALA A 500 -24.56 -25.14 -15.56
CA ALA A 500 -23.42 -25.19 -16.48
C ALA A 500 -23.61 -24.25 -17.68
N LEU A 501 -24.82 -24.19 -18.24
CA LEU A 501 -25.17 -23.25 -19.32
C LEU A 501 -25.17 -21.80 -18.83
N LEU A 502 -25.65 -21.54 -17.61
CA LEU A 502 -25.61 -20.20 -17.00
C LEU A 502 -24.17 -19.71 -16.77
N LYS A 503 -23.28 -20.61 -16.32
CA LYS A 503 -21.84 -20.32 -16.23
C LYS A 503 -21.24 -20.03 -17.60
N ALA A 504 -21.61 -20.78 -18.64
CA ALA A 504 -21.17 -20.51 -19.99
C ALA A 504 -21.67 -19.15 -20.50
N SER A 505 -22.94 -18.82 -20.26
CA SER A 505 -23.54 -17.53 -20.58
C SER A 505 -22.78 -16.36 -19.93
N CYS A 506 -22.46 -16.47 -18.64
CA CYS A 506 -21.63 -15.48 -17.92
C CYS A 506 -20.26 -15.29 -18.58
N CYS A 507 -19.58 -16.38 -18.97
CA CYS A 507 -18.28 -16.31 -19.61
C CYS A 507 -18.31 -15.79 -21.05
N LEU A 508 -19.46 -15.84 -21.72
CA LEU A 508 -19.67 -15.40 -23.10
C LEU A 508 -20.18 -13.95 -23.18
N GLY A 509 -20.20 -13.22 -22.06
CA GLY A 509 -20.44 -11.77 -22.05
C GLY A 509 -21.89 -11.36 -21.79
N ASN A 510 -22.76 -12.27 -21.33
CA ASN A 510 -24.08 -11.87 -20.85
C ASN A 510 -23.96 -11.13 -19.50
N GLN A 511 -24.62 -9.98 -19.41
CA GLN A 511 -24.51 -9.06 -18.28
C GLN A 511 -25.33 -9.48 -17.04
N HIS A 512 -26.40 -10.26 -17.23
CA HIS A 512 -27.31 -10.66 -16.15
C HIS A 512 -26.91 -11.99 -15.51
N ALA A 513 -26.30 -12.89 -16.29
CA ALA A 513 -25.83 -14.20 -15.86
C ALA A 513 -24.93 -14.19 -14.60
N PRO A 514 -23.90 -13.32 -14.46
CA PRO A 514 -23.09 -13.29 -13.24
C PRO A 514 -23.89 -12.88 -12.02
N LEU A 515 -24.81 -11.91 -12.12
CA LEU A 515 -25.65 -11.50 -11.01
C LEU A 515 -26.62 -12.63 -10.59
N LEU A 516 -27.20 -13.35 -11.55
CA LEU A 516 -28.02 -14.53 -11.25
C LEU A 516 -27.20 -15.65 -10.58
N LEU A 517 -25.97 -15.90 -11.02
CA LEU A 517 -25.08 -16.86 -10.37
C LEU A 517 -24.73 -16.43 -8.94
N ALA A 518 -24.45 -15.13 -8.74
CA ALA A 518 -24.17 -14.58 -7.42
C ALA A 518 -25.36 -14.79 -6.47
N THR A 519 -26.57 -14.42 -6.91
CA THR A 519 -27.79 -14.57 -6.10
C THR A 519 -28.10 -16.04 -5.78
N VAL A 520 -27.96 -16.95 -6.75
CA VAL A 520 -28.11 -18.40 -6.53
C VAL A 520 -27.15 -18.91 -5.46
N HIS A 521 -25.88 -18.50 -5.50
CA HIS A 521 -24.87 -18.94 -4.54
C HIS A 521 -25.04 -18.31 -3.15
N LEU A 522 -25.39 -17.01 -3.07
CA LEU A 522 -25.60 -16.32 -1.81
C LEU A 522 -26.88 -16.80 -1.11
N ALA A 523 -27.98 -16.94 -1.84
CA ALA A 523 -29.27 -17.40 -1.30
C ALA A 523 -29.33 -18.91 -1.05
N GLY A 524 -28.43 -19.69 -1.64
CA GLY A 524 -28.45 -21.15 -1.51
C GLY A 524 -29.62 -21.79 -2.27
N LEU A 525 -29.88 -21.35 -3.51
CA LEU A 525 -30.92 -21.96 -4.35
C LEU A 525 -30.43 -23.32 -4.88
N ASP A 526 -31.16 -24.40 -4.54
CA ASP A 526 -30.85 -25.81 -4.84
C ASP A 526 -29.53 -26.39 -4.27
N GLN A 527 -28.73 -25.57 -3.60
CA GLN A 527 -27.47 -25.95 -2.95
C GLN A 527 -27.28 -25.13 -1.67
N PRO A 528 -26.51 -25.63 -0.69
CA PRO A 528 -26.14 -24.80 0.46
C PRO A 528 -25.48 -23.49 0.00
N SER A 529 -25.77 -22.41 0.72
CA SER A 529 -25.18 -21.10 0.45
C SER A 529 -23.64 -21.20 0.42
N ASP A 530 -23.03 -20.71 -0.65
CA ASP A 530 -21.58 -20.61 -0.82
C ASP A 530 -21.25 -19.12 -0.99
N GLN A 531 -20.95 -18.46 0.12
CA GLN A 531 -20.65 -17.03 0.14
C GLN A 531 -19.45 -16.69 -0.75
N GLU A 532 -18.43 -17.53 -0.79
CA GLU A 532 -17.23 -17.26 -1.56
C GLU A 532 -17.51 -17.30 -3.07
N GLN A 533 -18.28 -18.28 -3.56
CA GLN A 533 -18.73 -18.29 -4.96
C GLN A 533 -19.68 -17.12 -5.24
N GLY A 534 -20.54 -16.78 -4.28
CA GLY A 534 -21.40 -15.60 -4.35
C GLY A 534 -20.61 -14.30 -4.52
N HIS A 535 -19.51 -14.14 -3.78
CA HIS A 535 -18.59 -13.02 -3.90
C HIS A 535 -17.89 -13.00 -5.25
N VAL A 536 -17.37 -14.14 -5.71
CA VAL A 536 -16.73 -14.27 -7.03
C VAL A 536 -17.65 -13.78 -8.15
N TYR A 537 -18.88 -14.28 -8.20
CA TYR A 537 -19.81 -13.88 -9.26
C TYR A 537 -20.34 -12.45 -9.09
N SER A 538 -20.44 -11.94 -7.85
CA SER A 538 -20.76 -10.52 -7.61
C SER A 538 -19.67 -9.61 -8.17
N LEU A 539 -18.40 -9.94 -7.92
CA LEU A 539 -17.24 -9.21 -8.43
C LEU A 539 -17.14 -9.31 -9.97
N MET A 540 -17.35 -10.50 -10.54
CA MET A 540 -17.36 -10.69 -12.00
C MET A 540 -18.52 -9.94 -12.68
N GLY A 541 -19.69 -9.87 -12.04
CA GLY A 541 -20.83 -9.11 -12.56
C GLY A 541 -20.56 -7.61 -12.57
N ALA A 542 -20.04 -7.07 -11.46
CA ALA A 542 -19.64 -5.68 -11.37
C ALA A 542 -18.53 -5.34 -12.38
N LEU A 543 -17.61 -6.26 -12.65
CA LEU A 543 -16.55 -6.08 -13.65
C LEU A 543 -17.12 -5.88 -15.06
N GLY A 544 -18.21 -6.59 -15.40
CA GLY A 544 -18.93 -6.41 -16.67
C GLY A 544 -19.64 -5.05 -16.81
N ASP A 545 -19.43 -4.14 -15.86
CA ASP A 545 -19.92 -2.76 -15.83
C ASP A 545 -21.45 -2.62 -15.93
N HIS A 546 -22.19 -3.67 -15.57
CA HIS A 546 -23.65 -3.66 -15.65
C HIS A 546 -24.27 -3.02 -14.40
N ARG A 547 -25.23 -2.10 -14.59
CA ARG A 547 -25.88 -1.32 -13.53
C ARG A 547 -26.35 -2.15 -12.35
N LEU A 548 -27.15 -3.19 -12.60
CA LEU A 548 -27.72 -4.01 -11.52
C LEU A 548 -26.64 -4.75 -10.72
N ALA A 549 -25.56 -5.17 -11.37
CA ALA A 549 -24.47 -5.86 -10.69
C ALA A 549 -23.63 -4.89 -9.84
N LEU A 550 -23.38 -3.67 -10.35
CA LEU A 550 -22.74 -2.60 -9.59
C LEU A 550 -23.61 -2.15 -8.41
N MET A 551 -24.92 -1.98 -8.59
CA MET A 551 -25.85 -1.65 -7.51
C MET A 551 -25.91 -2.74 -6.46
N HIS A 552 -25.93 -4.01 -6.86
CA HIS A 552 -25.85 -5.14 -5.93
C HIS A 552 -24.56 -5.07 -5.11
N LEU A 553 -23.39 -4.93 -5.75
CA LEU A 553 -22.12 -4.85 -5.05
C LEU A 553 -22.05 -3.63 -4.11
N GLY A 554 -22.51 -2.46 -4.56
CA GLY A 554 -22.59 -1.25 -3.75
C GLY A 554 -23.53 -1.39 -2.55
N TYR A 555 -24.68 -2.05 -2.73
CA TYR A 555 -25.62 -2.34 -1.64
C TYR A 555 -25.00 -3.27 -0.60
N LYS A 556 -24.32 -4.35 -1.04
CA LYS A 556 -23.63 -5.26 -0.12
C LYS A 556 -22.56 -4.56 0.70
N HIS A 557 -21.77 -3.66 0.11
CA HIS A 557 -20.74 -2.90 0.82
C HIS A 557 -21.29 -1.77 1.69
N SER A 558 -22.39 -1.11 1.32
CA SER A 558 -22.98 -0.06 2.16
C SER A 558 -23.58 -0.63 3.46
N GLN A 559 -24.16 -1.83 3.38
CA GLN A 559 -24.83 -2.51 4.48
C GLN A 559 -23.93 -3.52 5.23
N GLY A 560 -22.88 -4.03 4.59
CA GLY A 560 -22.02 -5.09 5.15
C GLY A 560 -22.72 -6.45 5.24
N LEU A 561 -23.43 -6.86 4.17
CA LEU A 561 -24.26 -8.08 4.14
C LEU A 561 -23.53 -9.26 3.48
N ASP A 562 -23.98 -10.49 3.77
CA ASP A 562 -23.52 -11.75 3.15
C ASP A 562 -21.99 -11.95 3.14
N GLY A 563 -21.31 -11.46 4.18
CA GLY A 563 -19.85 -11.56 4.32
C GLY A 563 -19.05 -10.48 3.59
N PHE A 564 -19.70 -9.52 2.93
CA PHE A 564 -19.03 -8.31 2.44
C PHE A 564 -18.74 -7.35 3.60
N PRO A 565 -17.55 -6.72 3.67
CA PRO A 565 -17.29 -5.70 4.68
C PRO A 565 -18.10 -4.44 4.39
N ARG A 566 -18.48 -3.75 5.47
CA ARG A 566 -19.08 -2.43 5.37
C ARG A 566 -18.01 -1.41 4.96
N ASP A 567 -18.07 -0.94 3.71
CA ASP A 567 -17.12 0.01 3.13
C ASP A 567 -17.86 1.02 2.25
N LEU A 568 -18.05 2.22 2.78
CA LEU A 568 -18.84 3.25 2.11
C LEU A 568 -18.14 3.82 0.87
N GLU A 569 -16.80 3.80 0.81
CA GLU A 569 -16.05 4.32 -0.34
C GLU A 569 -16.12 3.37 -1.52
N VAL A 570 -16.05 2.06 -1.25
CA VAL A 570 -16.29 1.03 -2.29
C VAL A 570 -17.74 1.14 -2.78
N ALA A 571 -18.71 1.24 -1.86
CA ALA A 571 -20.11 1.39 -2.23
C ALA A 571 -20.36 2.66 -3.07
N TYR A 572 -19.79 3.79 -2.65
CA TYR A 572 -19.86 5.05 -3.38
C TYR A 572 -19.26 4.92 -4.79
N SER A 573 -18.12 4.24 -4.95
CA SER A 573 -17.52 4.03 -6.27
C SER A 573 -18.47 3.28 -7.22
N CYS A 574 -19.17 2.25 -6.72
CA CYS A 574 -20.17 1.51 -7.51
C CYS A 574 -21.36 2.39 -7.86
N TYR A 575 -21.91 3.12 -6.89
CA TYR A 575 -23.06 3.99 -7.13
C TYR A 575 -22.73 5.17 -8.06
N ALA A 576 -21.56 5.78 -7.92
CA ALA A 576 -21.10 6.88 -8.77
C ALA A 576 -21.00 6.43 -10.24
N ASN A 577 -20.49 5.22 -10.48
CA ASN A 577 -20.47 4.62 -11.81
C ASN A 577 -21.90 4.44 -12.35
N THR A 578 -22.77 3.76 -11.60
CA THR A 578 -24.18 3.52 -12.03
C THR A 578 -24.94 4.82 -12.31
N ALA A 579 -24.74 5.85 -11.49
CA ALA A 579 -25.37 7.14 -11.65
C ALA A 579 -24.89 7.84 -12.93
N THR A 580 -23.61 7.69 -13.27
CA THR A 580 -23.05 8.29 -14.50
C THR A 580 -23.55 7.58 -15.74
N GLN A 581 -23.66 6.25 -15.68
CA GLN A 581 -24.34 5.49 -16.71
C GLN A 581 -25.76 6.04 -16.87
N THR A 582 -26.57 6.16 -15.82
CA THR A 582 -27.97 6.62 -15.91
C THR A 582 -28.12 8.01 -16.53
N VAL A 583 -27.27 8.97 -16.15
CA VAL A 583 -27.27 10.30 -16.80
C VAL A 583 -27.00 10.19 -18.31
N SER A 584 -26.15 9.25 -18.73
CA SER A 584 -25.87 9.03 -20.15
C SER A 584 -27.07 8.48 -20.93
N ASP A 585 -27.98 7.74 -20.28
CA ASP A 585 -29.24 7.29 -20.90
C ASP A 585 -30.22 8.46 -21.09
N ASP A 586 -30.29 9.38 -20.12
CA ASP A 586 -31.15 10.57 -20.21
C ASP A 586 -30.75 11.47 -21.39
N ASP A 587 -29.45 11.58 -21.66
CA ASP A 587 -28.91 12.30 -22.81
C ASP A 587 -29.15 11.55 -24.14
N ARG A 588 -29.62 10.30 -24.10
CA ARG A 588 -29.95 9.46 -25.26
C ARG A 588 -31.40 8.97 -25.22
N PRO A 589 -32.38 9.88 -25.32
CA PRO A 589 -33.79 9.56 -25.12
C PRO A 589 -34.40 8.61 -26.17
N HIS A 590 -33.68 8.32 -27.26
CA HIS A 590 -34.13 7.50 -28.38
C HIS A 590 -33.69 6.02 -28.29
N GLU A 591 -32.93 5.61 -27.28
CA GLU A 591 -32.58 4.20 -27.08
C GLU A 591 -33.74 3.43 -26.40
N ASN A 592 -34.02 2.20 -26.86
CA ASN A 592 -35.18 1.38 -26.42
C ASN A 592 -35.15 0.95 -24.94
N HIS A 593 -34.03 1.14 -24.24
CA HIS A 593 -33.87 0.76 -22.84
C HIS A 593 -33.29 1.93 -22.03
N GLN A 594 -34.15 2.65 -21.32
CA GLN A 594 -33.75 3.64 -20.32
C GLN A 594 -33.86 3.03 -18.94
N TYR A 595 -32.78 3.08 -18.16
CA TYR A 595 -32.78 2.61 -16.78
C TYR A 595 -32.57 3.80 -15.84
N VAL A 596 -33.68 4.31 -15.33
CA VAL A 596 -33.69 5.40 -14.35
C VAL A 596 -33.49 4.80 -12.97
N VAL A 597 -32.39 5.16 -12.30
CA VAL A 597 -32.28 5.00 -10.85
C VAL A 597 -33.14 6.11 -10.24
N GLU A 598 -34.03 5.81 -9.30
CA GLU A 598 -34.86 6.85 -8.67
C GLU A 598 -33.98 8.03 -8.24
N HIS A 599 -34.18 9.16 -8.91
CA HIS A 599 -33.59 10.42 -8.48
C HIS A 599 -34.26 10.77 -7.16
N ILE A 600 -33.52 10.74 -6.06
CA ILE A 600 -33.95 11.47 -4.87
C ILE A 600 -34.01 12.94 -5.30
N HIS A 601 -35.22 13.44 -5.53
CA HIS A 601 -35.43 14.80 -5.99
C HIS A 601 -34.93 15.77 -4.92
N LEU A 602 -33.77 16.38 -5.18
CA LEU A 602 -33.14 17.35 -4.28
C LEU A 602 -33.98 18.62 -4.07
N ASN A 603 -35.07 18.84 -4.84
CA ASN A 603 -35.99 19.96 -4.63
C ASN A 603 -37.23 19.59 -3.80
N ASN A 604 -37.47 18.31 -3.50
CA ASN A 604 -38.59 17.91 -2.67
C ASN A 604 -38.18 17.99 -1.18
N LYS A 605 -38.50 19.13 -0.56
CA LYS A 605 -38.22 19.42 0.84
C LYS A 605 -38.81 18.40 1.81
N GLU A 606 -39.89 17.70 1.45
CA GLU A 606 -40.52 16.69 2.31
C GLU A 606 -39.77 15.34 2.27
N HIS A 607 -39.36 14.89 1.08
CA HIS A 607 -38.54 13.67 0.94
C HIS A 607 -37.11 13.85 1.47
N LEU A 608 -36.53 15.04 1.32
CA LEU A 608 -35.23 15.38 1.92
C LEU A 608 -35.27 15.40 3.45
N LYS A 609 -36.35 15.90 4.05
CA LYS A 609 -36.56 15.88 5.51
C LYS A 609 -36.71 14.47 6.07
N ALA A 610 -37.22 13.52 5.28
CA ALA A 610 -37.36 12.13 5.69
C ALA A 610 -36.03 11.35 5.63
N VAL A 611 -35.08 11.77 4.79
CA VAL A 611 -33.83 11.03 4.51
C VAL A 611 -32.60 11.62 5.21
N VAL A 612 -32.55 12.94 5.49
CA VAL A 612 -31.33 13.56 6.04
C VAL A 612 -31.64 14.74 6.99
N GLU A 613 -31.35 14.60 8.28
CA GLU A 613 -30.99 15.74 9.13
C GLU A 613 -29.69 16.36 8.57
N GLY A 614 -29.79 17.37 7.68
CA GLY A 614 -28.61 18.07 7.10
C GLY A 614 -28.57 18.28 5.57
N GLY A 615 -29.64 18.04 4.82
CA GLY A 615 -29.62 18.06 3.34
C GLY A 615 -29.44 19.42 2.62
N GLU A 616 -29.46 20.55 3.32
CA GLU A 616 -29.32 21.89 2.69
C GLU A 616 -27.90 22.16 2.13
N ASP A 617 -26.88 21.50 2.69
CA ASP A 617 -25.47 21.71 2.32
C ASP A 617 -25.11 21.10 0.96
N VAL A 618 -25.76 19.99 0.58
CA VAL A 618 -25.46 19.26 -0.68
C VAL A 618 -25.91 20.06 -1.90
N ILE A 619 -27.08 20.73 -1.81
CA ILE A 619 -27.60 21.56 -2.90
C ILE A 619 -26.73 22.81 -3.06
N HIS A 620 -26.37 23.46 -1.95
CA HIS A 620 -25.44 24.60 -1.97
C HIS A 620 -24.07 24.20 -2.53
N PHE A 621 -23.56 23.01 -2.19
CA PHE A 621 -22.32 22.48 -2.74
C PHE A 621 -22.41 22.23 -4.25
N LEU A 622 -23.50 21.63 -4.75
CA LEU A 622 -23.70 21.41 -6.18
C LEU A 622 -23.80 22.73 -6.95
N LYS A 623 -24.46 23.73 -6.37
CA LYS A 623 -24.54 25.08 -6.95
C LYS A 623 -23.17 25.76 -7.00
N LEU A 624 -22.41 25.72 -5.91
CA LEU A 624 -21.03 26.22 -5.86
C LEU A 624 -20.15 25.54 -6.93
N LYS A 625 -20.28 24.22 -7.08
CA LYS A 625 -19.54 23.46 -8.10
C LYS A 625 -19.93 23.85 -9.52
N ALA A 626 -21.23 24.00 -9.78
CA ALA A 626 -21.71 24.45 -11.08
C ALA A 626 -21.22 25.87 -11.42
N GLU A 627 -21.25 26.79 -10.46
CA GLU A 627 -20.72 28.15 -10.59
C GLU A 627 -19.20 28.17 -10.83
N SER A 628 -18.47 27.21 -10.26
CA SER A 628 -17.02 27.03 -10.51
C SER A 628 -16.67 26.42 -11.87
N GLY A 629 -17.66 26.16 -12.74
CA GLY A 629 -17.44 25.61 -14.09
C GLY A 629 -17.51 24.08 -14.17
N ASP A 630 -18.03 23.40 -13.14
CA ASP A 630 -18.19 21.95 -13.16
C ASP A 630 -19.37 21.54 -14.07
N VAL A 631 -19.05 21.15 -15.31
CA VAL A 631 -20.04 20.77 -16.35
C VAL A 631 -21.06 19.71 -15.86
N PRO A 632 -20.67 18.65 -15.13
CA PRO A 632 -21.62 17.69 -14.57
C PRO A 632 -22.57 18.31 -13.53
N SER A 633 -22.09 19.15 -12.60
CA SER A 633 -22.95 19.87 -11.67
C SER A 633 -23.87 20.87 -12.38
N GLN A 634 -23.38 21.55 -13.44
CA GLN A 634 -24.21 22.44 -14.28
C GLN A 634 -25.32 21.65 -14.98
N ALA A 635 -25.00 20.53 -15.62
CA ALA A 635 -25.97 19.66 -16.27
C ALA A 635 -27.00 19.10 -15.28
N ARG A 636 -26.58 18.69 -14.08
CA ARG A 636 -27.49 18.19 -13.04
C ARG A 636 -28.45 19.25 -12.49
N LEU A 637 -28.00 20.50 -12.32
CA LEU A 637 -28.89 21.60 -11.93
C LEU A 637 -29.86 21.95 -13.06
N PHE A 638 -29.36 22.01 -14.29
CA PHE A 638 -30.15 22.31 -15.48
C PHE A 638 -31.25 21.26 -15.75
N HIS A 639 -30.91 19.97 -15.71
CA HIS A 639 -31.88 18.87 -15.86
C HIS A 639 -32.91 18.85 -14.72
N GLY A 640 -32.51 19.21 -13.50
CA GLY A 640 -33.43 19.38 -12.36
C GLY A 640 -34.48 20.49 -12.57
N GLU A 641 -34.10 21.60 -13.19
CA GLU A 641 -35.02 22.70 -13.54
C GLU A 641 -35.92 22.34 -14.75
N HIS A 642 -35.40 21.59 -15.72
CA HIS A 642 -36.12 21.24 -16.94
C HIS A 642 -37.26 20.22 -16.71
N ILE A 643 -37.11 19.32 -15.75
CA ILE A 643 -38.15 18.36 -15.35
C ILE A 643 -39.28 19.07 -14.58
N ALA A 644 -38.94 20.06 -13.74
CA ALA A 644 -39.94 20.87 -13.04
C ALA A 644 -40.83 21.66 -14.01
N HIS A 645 -40.29 22.12 -15.14
CA HIS A 645 -41.06 22.81 -16.17
C HIS A 645 -41.92 21.89 -17.07
N ARG A 646 -41.71 20.57 -17.07
CA ARG A 646 -42.56 19.60 -17.81
C ARG A 646 -43.70 19.03 -16.96
N GLN A 647 -43.72 19.29 -15.67
CA GLN A 647 -44.78 18.83 -14.75
C GLN A 647 -45.78 19.94 -14.36
N TYR A 648 -45.78 21.08 -15.05
CA TYR A 648 -46.80 22.12 -14.96
C TYR A 648 -47.55 22.30 -16.28
#